data_AF-A0AAU6Q8B7-F1
#
_entry.id   AF-A0AAU6Q8B7-F1
#
_cell.length_a   1.000
_cell.length_b   1.000
_cell.length_c   1.000
_cell.angle_alpha   90.00
_cell.angle_beta   90.00
_cell.angle_gamma   90.00
#
_symmetry.space_group_name_H-M   'P 1'
#
loop_
_entity.id
_entity.type
_entity.pdbx_description
1 polymer ?
#
loop_
_entity_poly.entity_id
_entity_poly.type
_entity_poly.pdbx_seq_one_letter_code
_entity_poly.pdbx_strand_id
1 'polypeptide(L)'
;MLQLDDLRRLRTPTVLADIYHLLGYPADLEAEAYVPAEIGLEGAAAQDASHVWMLVDLDTLQHVHFEVRDLHAATLRRVTEQFLKRPGEYLLTFATPTSDRLVFVKPRREGEGEKSSVKLGKLSIQPSRPTQHDLSVLREIAVDGHTIPQDAHQKQIKAFNVERVTRRFFDEYKKLFHHTRDTIAAENRNAQIGPLPRNKVEDKPSLHAFTQRLLGRIIFLYFIQKKGWLDAQQDFLADLYKKATEHAGGNFYRDALEPLFFEVLNTERQGDASPFGDIPYLNGSLFEREYPQDTLLNLPNSLFDPKQTGSVLNVLGGYNFTVSESSSLEQEISLDPEMLGKVFENMMEEEEAAQSGTFYTPRSIVQFMAEETLTRYLSDHTGIPQTRLLPLTGDDSEVHDLTTAEATQIITALGKVRVLDPAVGTASMLVGFLNAMIRVRRSAEAKRGLQVCEGSPALAQWKREYIQHCLYGVDIKQEAIEIARLRLWLSLVVDAQEAEPLPNLDYKLMAGDGLLETVDGTPFIKVEQAFVGDEAAIARKAAEIEVKHEQFFSEQRPPQRRALRAEIQQLERELFKADVDYRIKGLDGQIRLLDNQISDPRQSERSKNTLAKRRTALAENMGRLLQQKVKVWDEKEPLPFFLHNVHFAEVMKDENRGGNGGFDIVIGNPPYVRHERLGKEYKSALQVAFPDVGKGTADLYVYCI
;
A
#
# COMPACT_ATOMS: atom_id res chain seq x y z
N MET A 1 -13.36 35.86 -11.21
CA MET A 1 -13.19 34.66 -10.36
C MET A 1 -12.54 33.59 -11.23
N LEU A 2 -11.37 33.08 -10.84
CA LEU A 2 -10.55 32.13 -11.62
C LEU A 2 -11.34 30.90 -12.06
N GLN A 3 -11.23 30.48 -13.32
CA GLN A 3 -11.88 29.31 -13.92
C GLN A 3 -10.84 28.32 -14.47
N LEU A 4 -11.29 27.10 -14.80
CA LEU A 4 -10.41 26.04 -15.33
C LEU A 4 -9.75 26.44 -16.66
N ASP A 5 -10.47 27.17 -17.51
CA ASP A 5 -9.98 27.66 -18.81
C ASP A 5 -8.90 28.74 -18.67
N ASP A 6 -8.82 29.42 -17.52
CA ASP A 6 -7.74 30.36 -17.24
C ASP A 6 -6.41 29.62 -17.05
N LEU A 7 -6.45 28.49 -16.35
CA LEU A 7 -5.28 27.64 -16.15
C LEU A 7 -4.75 27.07 -17.46
N ARG A 8 -5.60 26.90 -18.48
CA ARG A 8 -5.17 26.41 -19.80
C ARG A 8 -4.22 27.36 -20.53
N ARG A 9 -4.24 28.63 -20.15
CA ARG A 9 -3.44 29.69 -20.76
C ARG A 9 -2.11 29.91 -20.04
N LEU A 10 -1.86 29.21 -18.94
CA LEU A 10 -0.72 29.41 -18.06
C LEU A 10 0.60 28.97 -18.73
N ARG A 11 1.14 29.83 -19.58
CA ARG A 11 2.31 29.55 -20.45
C ARG A 11 3.42 30.58 -20.31
N THR A 12 3.10 31.76 -19.81
CA THR A 12 4.01 32.89 -19.77
C THR A 12 3.94 33.57 -18.40
N PRO A 13 5.00 34.31 -18.00
CA PRO A 13 5.01 35.08 -16.76
C PRO A 13 3.85 36.09 -16.69
N THR A 14 3.51 36.73 -17.82
CA THR A 14 2.38 37.67 -17.92
C THR A 14 1.04 37.00 -17.61
N VAL A 15 0.78 35.81 -18.16
CA VAL A 15 -0.47 35.09 -17.85
C VAL A 15 -0.48 34.60 -16.40
N LEU A 16 0.68 34.26 -15.83
CA LEU A 16 0.78 33.92 -14.42
C LEU A 16 0.46 35.15 -13.53
N ALA A 17 0.91 36.35 -13.90
CA ALA A 17 0.54 37.59 -13.25
C ALA A 17 -0.98 37.86 -13.36
N ASP A 18 -1.59 37.62 -14.53
CA ASP A 18 -3.05 37.71 -14.72
C ASP A 18 -3.80 36.77 -13.77
N ILE A 19 -3.29 35.55 -13.56
CA ILE A 19 -3.88 34.60 -12.61
C ILE A 19 -3.80 35.11 -11.18
N TYR A 20 -2.66 35.66 -10.76
CA TYR A 20 -2.55 36.28 -9.43
C TYR A 20 -3.49 37.47 -9.26
N HIS A 21 -3.67 38.28 -10.31
CA HIS A 21 -4.66 39.35 -10.33
C HIS A 21 -6.10 38.82 -10.19
N LEU A 22 -6.46 37.73 -10.89
CA LEU A 22 -7.76 37.06 -10.74
C LEU A 22 -7.98 36.45 -9.34
N LEU A 23 -6.89 36.14 -8.63
CA LEU A 23 -6.88 35.69 -7.24
C LEU A 23 -6.90 36.85 -6.23
N GLY A 24 -6.90 38.10 -6.68
CA GLY A 24 -7.02 39.30 -5.85
C GLY A 24 -5.69 39.92 -5.43
N TYR A 25 -4.55 39.41 -5.89
CA TYR A 25 -3.23 39.98 -5.60
C TYR A 25 -2.95 41.20 -6.50
N PRO A 26 -2.22 42.22 -6.00
CA PRO A 26 -1.75 43.33 -6.84
C PRO A 26 -0.55 42.88 -7.68
N ALA A 27 -0.83 42.08 -8.72
CA ALA A 27 0.20 41.53 -9.59
C ALA A 27 0.68 42.54 -10.64
N ASP A 28 1.98 42.56 -10.89
CA ASP A 28 2.59 43.34 -11.95
C ASP A 28 2.50 42.58 -13.29
N LEU A 29 1.62 43.06 -14.17
CA LEU A 29 1.38 42.47 -15.49
C LEU A 29 2.48 42.78 -16.51
N GLU A 30 3.33 43.77 -16.21
CA GLU A 30 4.42 44.23 -17.07
C GLU A 30 5.80 43.95 -16.45
N ALA A 31 5.87 43.05 -15.45
CA ALA A 31 7.10 42.74 -14.73
C ALA A 31 8.26 42.36 -15.68
N GLU A 32 9.39 43.05 -15.54
CA GLU A 32 10.60 42.76 -16.30
C GLU A 32 11.37 41.55 -15.72
N ALA A 33 12.14 40.88 -16.58
CA ALA A 33 12.97 39.74 -16.18
C ALA A 33 14.29 40.23 -15.56
N TYR A 34 14.63 39.68 -14.41
CA TYR A 34 15.93 39.82 -13.75
C TYR A 34 16.84 38.65 -14.11
N VAL A 35 18.14 38.92 -14.17
CA VAL A 35 19.16 37.88 -14.26
C VAL A 35 19.39 37.26 -12.87
N PRO A 36 19.58 35.93 -12.72
CA PRO A 36 19.78 35.27 -11.43
C PRO A 36 20.80 35.94 -10.50
N ALA A 37 21.90 36.48 -11.06
CA ALA A 37 22.93 37.16 -10.28
C ALA A 37 22.43 38.47 -9.65
N GLU A 38 21.52 39.21 -10.30
CA GLU A 38 20.94 40.45 -9.79
C GLU A 38 20.08 40.21 -8.55
N ILE A 39 19.56 38.99 -8.43
CA ILE A 39 18.80 38.53 -7.28
C ILE A 39 19.62 37.65 -6.33
N GLY A 40 20.95 37.70 -6.40
CA GLY A 40 21.84 37.02 -5.45
C GLY A 40 21.80 35.49 -5.50
N LEU A 41 21.36 34.90 -6.63
CA LEU A 41 21.65 33.50 -6.91
C LEU A 41 23.10 33.39 -7.40
N GLU A 42 23.81 32.37 -6.91
CA GLU A 42 25.24 32.15 -7.19
C GLU A 42 25.54 30.66 -7.43
N GLY A 43 26.65 30.38 -8.10
CA GLY A 43 27.14 29.00 -8.30
C GLY A 43 26.17 28.15 -9.11
N ALA A 44 25.92 26.91 -8.65
CA ALA A 44 25.05 25.96 -9.34
C ALA A 44 23.60 26.47 -9.46
N ALA A 45 23.06 27.17 -8.46
CA ALA A 45 21.69 27.68 -8.52
C ALA A 45 21.52 28.83 -9.52
N ALA A 46 22.56 29.64 -9.75
CA ALA A 46 22.58 30.63 -10.83
C ALA A 46 22.72 29.99 -12.22
N GLN A 47 23.30 28.80 -12.33
CA GLN A 47 23.36 28.02 -13.58
C GLN A 47 22.03 27.31 -13.87
N ASP A 48 21.30 26.96 -12.81
CA ASP A 48 20.02 26.26 -12.88
C ASP A 48 18.85 27.18 -13.25
N ALA A 49 18.90 28.47 -12.90
CA ALA A 49 17.90 29.49 -13.27
C ALA A 49 18.40 30.37 -14.42
N SER A 50 17.54 30.66 -15.42
CA SER A 50 17.87 31.53 -16.55
C SER A 50 17.31 32.94 -16.39
N HIS A 51 16.07 33.06 -15.95
CA HIS A 51 15.34 34.33 -15.80
C HIS A 51 14.43 34.30 -14.59
N VAL A 52 14.22 35.46 -13.96
CA VAL A 52 13.37 35.58 -12.77
C VAL A 52 12.47 36.79 -12.85
N TRP A 53 11.20 36.64 -12.47
CA TRP A 53 10.20 37.71 -12.45
C TRP A 53 9.62 37.85 -11.05
N MET A 54 9.59 39.08 -10.53
CA MET A 54 8.86 39.40 -9.30
C MET A 54 7.45 39.83 -9.68
N LEU A 55 6.46 38.96 -9.45
CA LEU A 55 5.10 39.15 -9.95
C LEU A 55 4.18 39.83 -8.95
N VAL A 56 4.38 39.59 -7.65
CA VAL A 56 3.60 40.21 -6.57
C VAL A 56 4.56 40.62 -5.46
N ASP A 57 4.40 41.85 -4.97
CA ASP A 57 5.15 42.37 -3.82
C ASP A 57 4.19 42.99 -2.80
N LEU A 58 3.93 42.26 -1.71
CA LEU A 58 3.09 42.65 -0.58
C LEU A 58 3.94 42.83 0.69
N ASP A 59 5.03 43.59 0.59
CA ASP A 59 5.97 43.94 1.66
C ASP A 59 6.68 42.71 2.26
N THR A 60 5.98 41.93 3.10
CA THR A 60 6.52 40.71 3.71
C THR A 60 6.23 39.45 2.91
N LEU A 61 5.39 39.51 1.87
CA LEU A 61 5.00 38.37 1.04
C LEU A 61 5.23 38.66 -0.45
N GLN A 62 6.02 37.82 -1.11
CA GLN A 62 6.36 37.98 -2.53
C GLN A 62 6.02 36.74 -3.35
N HIS A 63 5.55 36.94 -4.58
CA HIS A 63 5.37 35.86 -5.56
C HIS A 63 6.40 35.99 -6.66
N VAL A 64 7.18 34.94 -6.87
CA VAL A 64 8.37 35.00 -7.73
C VAL A 64 8.35 33.84 -8.71
N HIS A 65 8.51 34.14 -9.99
CA HIS A 65 8.57 33.16 -11.05
C HIS A 65 10.01 32.95 -11.52
N PHE A 66 10.44 31.70 -11.63
CA PHE A 66 11.74 31.29 -12.15
C PHE A 66 11.55 30.49 -13.43
N GLU A 67 12.29 30.86 -14.45
CA GLU A 67 12.62 29.98 -15.56
C GLU A 67 13.89 29.20 -15.19
N VAL A 68 13.82 27.88 -15.24
CA VAL A 68 14.91 26.97 -14.86
C VAL A 68 15.24 26.03 -16.00
N ARG A 69 16.42 25.42 -15.90
CA ARG A 69 16.93 24.42 -16.86
C ARG A 69 16.08 23.15 -16.87
N ASP A 70 15.68 22.67 -15.70
CA ASP A 70 14.83 21.49 -15.53
C ASP A 70 13.98 21.61 -14.26
N LEU A 71 12.92 20.81 -14.18
CA LEU A 71 11.98 20.78 -13.04
C LEU A 71 12.30 19.65 -12.05
N HIS A 72 13.54 19.14 -12.01
CA HIS A 72 13.89 18.09 -11.06
C HIS A 72 13.90 18.64 -9.62
N ALA A 73 13.56 17.78 -8.66
CA ALA A 73 13.55 18.08 -7.23
C ALA A 73 14.82 18.80 -6.76
N ALA A 74 16.00 18.27 -7.10
CA ALA A 74 17.29 18.82 -6.72
C ALA A 74 17.49 20.28 -7.20
N THR A 75 17.10 20.57 -8.44
CA THR A 75 17.19 21.91 -9.05
C THR A 75 16.26 22.89 -8.33
N LEU A 76 14.97 22.52 -8.20
CA LEU A 76 13.97 23.35 -7.53
C LEU A 76 14.36 23.66 -6.09
N ARG A 77 14.86 22.66 -5.37
CA ARG A 77 15.30 22.79 -3.98
C ARG A 77 16.51 23.71 -3.85
N ARG A 78 17.54 23.49 -4.67
CA ARG A 78 18.77 24.29 -4.64
C ARG A 78 18.49 25.78 -4.87
N VAL A 79 17.67 26.09 -5.88
CA VAL A 79 17.26 27.47 -6.18
C VAL A 79 16.42 28.03 -5.03
N THR A 80 15.47 27.25 -4.51
CA THR A 80 14.61 27.68 -3.39
C THR A 80 15.43 27.97 -2.13
N GLU A 81 16.30 27.07 -1.68
CA GLU A 81 17.08 27.23 -0.46
C GLU A 81 18.07 28.41 -0.54
N GLN A 82 18.70 28.64 -1.69
CA GLN A 82 19.54 29.82 -1.88
C GLN A 82 18.71 31.11 -1.87
N PHE A 83 17.57 31.12 -2.56
CA PHE A 83 16.69 32.29 -2.62
C PHE A 83 16.10 32.65 -1.25
N LEU A 84 15.78 31.63 -0.45
CA LEU A 84 15.27 31.79 0.92
C LEU A 84 16.29 32.38 1.90
N LYS A 85 17.55 32.62 1.53
CA LYS A 85 18.48 33.37 2.40
C LYS A 85 18.02 34.83 2.61
N ARG A 86 17.11 35.31 1.76
CA ARG A 86 16.50 36.64 1.85
C ARG A 86 15.40 36.68 2.92
N PRO A 87 15.21 37.83 3.60
CA PRO A 87 14.11 38.01 4.52
C PRO A 87 12.80 38.16 3.74
N GLY A 88 11.75 37.50 4.21
CA GLY A 88 10.42 37.57 3.62
C GLY A 88 9.79 36.19 3.47
N GLU A 89 8.52 36.20 3.08
CA GLU A 89 7.75 35.02 2.78
C GLU A 89 7.49 34.91 1.29
N TYR A 90 7.54 33.69 0.75
CA TYR A 90 7.52 33.50 -0.69
C TYR A 90 6.49 32.47 -1.13
N LEU A 91 5.91 32.70 -2.31
CA LEU A 91 5.32 31.67 -3.16
C LEU A 91 6.11 31.67 -4.46
N LEU A 92 6.81 30.58 -4.73
CA LEU A 92 7.68 30.47 -5.90
C LEU A 92 6.95 29.72 -7.01
N THR A 93 7.27 30.01 -8.26
CA THR A 93 6.72 29.30 -9.41
C THR A 93 7.83 28.98 -10.40
N PHE A 94 7.96 27.72 -10.80
CA PHE A 94 9.04 27.26 -11.68
C PHE A 94 8.48 26.75 -13.01
N ALA A 95 9.12 27.15 -14.11
CA ALA A 95 8.86 26.64 -15.45
C ALA A 95 10.18 26.35 -16.18
N THR A 96 10.09 25.58 -17.25
CA THR A 96 11.15 25.47 -18.26
C THR A 96 10.56 25.86 -19.61
N PRO A 97 11.32 26.46 -20.55
CA PRO A 97 10.79 26.85 -21.86
C PRO A 97 10.23 25.68 -22.69
N THR A 98 10.68 24.46 -22.43
CA THR A 98 10.35 23.27 -23.22
C THR A 98 9.27 22.38 -22.60
N SER A 99 8.85 22.64 -21.37
CA SER A 99 7.93 21.78 -20.62
C SER A 99 6.55 22.39 -20.53
N ASP A 100 5.53 21.55 -20.66
CA ASP A 100 4.12 21.85 -20.38
C ASP A 100 3.81 21.72 -18.88
N ARG A 101 4.78 21.98 -18.01
CA ARG A 101 4.61 21.90 -16.55
C ARG A 101 5.00 23.21 -15.91
N LEU A 102 4.19 23.61 -14.95
CA LEU A 102 4.43 24.73 -14.05
C LEU A 102 4.33 24.24 -12.61
N VAL A 103 5.35 24.50 -11.80
CA VAL A 103 5.40 24.02 -10.42
C VAL A 103 5.34 25.21 -9.46
N PHE A 104 4.24 25.34 -8.72
CA PHE A 104 4.19 26.26 -7.58
C PHE A 104 4.87 25.59 -6.39
N VAL A 105 5.70 26.34 -5.67
CA VAL A 105 6.44 25.87 -4.50
C VAL A 105 6.19 26.83 -3.34
N LYS A 106 5.59 26.31 -2.26
CA LYS A 106 5.45 27.00 -0.99
C LYS A 106 6.49 26.46 0.01
N PRO A 107 7.58 27.19 0.26
CA PRO A 107 8.54 26.80 1.28
C PRO A 107 8.00 27.07 2.68
N ARG A 108 8.39 26.21 3.64
CA ARG A 108 8.12 26.34 5.06
C ARG A 108 9.37 25.97 5.84
N ARG A 109 9.83 26.87 6.71
CA ARG A 109 10.93 26.57 7.65
C ARG A 109 10.37 25.83 8.86
N GLU A 110 10.97 24.71 9.21
CA GLU A 110 10.68 23.97 10.45
C GLU A 110 11.96 23.80 11.28
N GLY A 111 11.86 24.03 12.58
CA GLY A 111 12.98 23.96 13.53
C GLY A 111 13.51 25.34 13.95
N GLU A 112 14.28 25.36 15.04
CA GLU A 112 14.92 26.57 15.59
C GLU A 112 16.44 26.52 15.39
N GLY A 113 17.04 27.65 15.00
CA GLY A 113 18.50 27.81 14.89
C GLY A 113 19.16 26.93 13.81
N GLU A 114 20.30 26.32 14.14
CA GLU A 114 21.11 25.48 13.23
C GLU A 114 20.42 24.18 12.79
N LYS A 115 19.30 23.80 13.42
CA LYS A 115 18.49 22.63 13.04
C LYS A 115 17.30 22.99 12.14
N SER A 116 17.26 24.20 11.59
CA SER A 116 16.20 24.59 10.67
C SER A 116 16.31 23.83 9.34
N SER A 117 15.21 23.17 8.97
CA SER A 117 15.07 22.49 7.68
C SER A 117 13.97 23.17 6.86
N VAL A 118 14.12 23.18 5.54
CA VAL A 118 13.12 23.73 4.62
C VAL A 118 12.29 22.58 4.07
N LYS A 119 10.98 22.62 4.32
CA LYS A 119 9.98 21.77 3.66
C LYS A 119 9.34 22.51 2.49
N LEU A 120 9.15 21.81 1.37
CA LEU A 120 8.59 22.37 0.14
C LEU A 120 7.24 21.71 -0.16
N GLY A 121 6.15 22.48 -0.07
CA GLY A 121 4.85 22.07 -0.63
C GLY A 121 4.79 22.42 -2.11
N LYS A 122 4.50 21.46 -2.99
CA LYS A 122 4.56 21.62 -4.45
C LYS A 122 3.20 21.38 -5.09
N LEU A 123 2.74 22.28 -5.96
CA LEU A 123 1.59 22.05 -6.86
C LEU A 123 2.11 22.05 -8.30
N SER A 124 2.13 20.88 -8.94
CA SER A 124 2.49 20.76 -10.35
C SER A 124 1.24 20.83 -11.22
N ILE A 125 1.10 21.90 -12.00
CA ILE A 125 0.01 22.06 -12.97
C ILE A 125 0.55 21.75 -14.36
N GLN A 126 -0.22 20.99 -15.14
CA GLN A 126 -0.04 20.85 -16.59
C GLN A 126 -1.05 21.76 -17.30
N PRO A 127 -0.66 22.93 -17.84
CA PRO A 127 -1.62 23.85 -18.41
C PRO A 127 -2.33 23.30 -19.66
N SER A 128 -1.79 22.31 -20.38
CA SER A 128 -2.59 21.65 -21.42
C SER A 128 -3.82 20.91 -20.86
N ARG A 129 -3.76 20.49 -19.59
CA ARG A 129 -4.73 19.60 -18.93
C ARG A 129 -4.90 19.92 -17.43
N PRO A 130 -5.33 21.13 -17.07
CA PRO A 130 -5.55 21.48 -15.66
C PRO A 130 -6.70 20.66 -15.08
N THR A 131 -6.57 20.28 -13.81
CA THR A 131 -7.57 19.52 -13.05
C THR A 131 -8.44 20.44 -12.18
N GLN A 132 -9.59 19.93 -11.72
CA GLN A 132 -10.40 20.64 -10.73
C GLN A 132 -9.67 20.82 -9.40
N HIS A 133 -8.77 19.89 -9.07
CA HIS A 133 -7.87 20.00 -7.92
C HIS A 133 -6.98 21.23 -8.02
N ASP A 134 -6.30 21.40 -9.16
CA ASP A 134 -5.41 22.56 -9.40
C ASP A 134 -6.16 23.88 -9.19
N LEU A 135 -7.36 23.97 -9.77
CA LEU A 135 -8.23 25.13 -9.63
C LEU A 135 -8.68 25.34 -8.19
N SER A 136 -9.02 24.27 -7.47
CA SER A 136 -9.41 24.32 -6.06
C SER A 136 -8.27 24.85 -5.19
N VAL A 137 -7.05 24.31 -5.34
CA VAL A 137 -5.88 24.72 -4.56
C VAL A 137 -5.54 26.19 -4.81
N LEU A 138 -5.55 26.63 -6.08
CA LEU A 138 -5.29 28.04 -6.41
C LEU A 138 -6.39 28.98 -5.90
N ARG A 139 -7.67 28.58 -5.94
CA ARG A 139 -8.75 29.39 -5.36
C ARG A 139 -8.64 29.54 -3.85
N GLU A 140 -8.06 28.56 -3.15
CA GLU A 140 -7.88 28.65 -1.69
C GLU A 140 -6.85 29.70 -1.27
N ILE A 141 -5.91 30.07 -2.15
CA ILE A 141 -4.95 31.14 -1.88
C ILE A 141 -5.48 32.53 -2.25
N ALA A 142 -6.72 32.64 -2.73
CA ALA A 142 -7.31 33.92 -3.10
C ALA A 142 -7.43 34.88 -1.91
N VAL A 143 -7.21 36.15 -2.20
CA VAL A 143 -7.25 37.26 -1.25
C VAL A 143 -8.33 38.26 -1.65
N ASP A 144 -8.81 39.02 -0.69
CA ASP A 144 -9.65 40.19 -0.91
C ASP A 144 -8.89 41.46 -0.56
N GLY A 145 -9.47 42.64 -0.85
CA GLY A 145 -8.85 43.94 -0.58
C GLY A 145 -8.61 44.24 0.90
N HIS A 146 -8.99 43.36 1.82
CA HIS A 146 -8.78 43.49 3.26
C HIS A 146 -7.79 42.46 3.82
N THR A 147 -7.35 41.50 3.01
CA THR A 147 -6.43 40.44 3.45
C THR A 147 -5.02 41.01 3.62
N ILE A 148 -4.50 40.98 4.84
CA ILE A 148 -3.12 41.40 5.13
C ILE A 148 -2.09 40.33 4.68
N PRO A 149 -0.81 40.69 4.43
CA PRO A 149 0.21 39.75 3.94
C PRO A 149 0.38 38.49 4.80
N GLN A 150 0.29 38.62 6.14
CA GLN A 150 0.38 37.50 7.06
C GLN A 150 -0.78 36.49 6.89
N ASP A 151 -2.00 36.99 6.66
CA ASP A 151 -3.17 36.14 6.42
C ASP A 151 -3.11 35.46 5.05
N ALA A 152 -2.64 36.18 4.03
CA ALA A 152 -2.40 35.62 2.69
C ALA A 152 -1.34 34.50 2.76
N HIS A 153 -0.25 34.74 3.49
CA HIS A 153 0.78 33.73 3.75
C HIS A 153 0.20 32.49 4.46
N GLN A 154 -0.62 32.69 5.49
CA GLN A 154 -1.25 31.59 6.22
C GLN A 154 -2.24 30.79 5.36
N LYS A 155 -2.98 31.45 4.47
CA LYS A 155 -3.82 30.79 3.44
C LYS A 155 -2.98 29.92 2.51
N GLN A 156 -1.85 30.43 2.01
CA GLN A 156 -0.93 29.66 1.18
C GLN A 156 -0.37 28.43 1.90
N ILE A 157 0.08 28.57 3.16
CA ILE A 157 0.53 27.40 3.95
C ILE A 157 -0.59 26.35 4.05
N LYS A 158 -1.84 26.77 4.27
CA LYS A 158 -2.98 25.85 4.41
C LYS A 158 -3.37 25.19 3.09
N ALA A 159 -3.27 25.90 1.96
CA ALA A 159 -3.59 25.37 0.63
C ALA A 159 -2.51 24.40 0.14
N PHE A 160 -1.24 24.65 0.49
CA PHE A 160 -0.12 23.80 0.12
C PHE A 160 0.20 22.69 1.14
N ASN A 161 -0.72 22.43 2.07
CA ASN A 161 -0.58 21.37 3.07
C ASN A 161 -1.15 20.05 2.54
N VAL A 162 -0.27 19.09 2.27
CA VAL A 162 -0.64 17.76 1.73
C VAL A 162 -1.56 17.00 2.67
N GLU A 163 -1.36 17.06 4.00
CA GLU A 163 -2.24 16.36 4.95
C GLU A 163 -3.70 16.80 4.84
N ARG A 164 -3.94 18.06 4.46
CA ARG A 164 -5.30 18.56 4.28
C ARG A 164 -5.96 17.96 3.06
N VAL A 165 -5.21 17.80 1.97
CA VAL A 165 -5.69 17.12 0.75
C VAL A 165 -5.92 15.64 1.03
N THR A 166 -5.00 14.99 1.74
CA THR A 166 -5.18 13.59 2.18
C THR A 166 -6.45 13.41 3.01
N ARG A 167 -6.70 14.28 4.00
CA ARG A 167 -7.92 14.23 4.82
C ARG A 167 -9.19 14.46 4.01
N ARG A 168 -9.19 15.46 3.12
CA ARG A 168 -10.33 15.71 2.25
C ARG A 168 -10.63 14.52 1.35
N PHE A 169 -9.60 13.96 0.71
CA PHE A 169 -9.75 12.78 -0.12
C PHE A 169 -10.24 11.58 0.70
N PHE A 170 -9.71 11.37 1.90
CA PHE A 170 -10.19 10.33 2.81
C PHE A 170 -11.68 10.45 3.10
N ASP A 171 -12.16 11.64 3.49
CA ASP A 171 -13.56 11.89 3.79
C ASP A 171 -14.49 11.65 2.59
N GLU A 172 -14.05 12.05 1.39
CA GLU A 172 -14.79 11.84 0.14
C GLU A 172 -14.75 10.37 -0.30
N TYR A 173 -13.59 9.72 -0.19
CA TYR A 173 -13.39 8.30 -0.51
C TYR A 173 -14.22 7.40 0.41
N LYS A 174 -14.30 7.71 1.70
CA LYS A 174 -15.15 6.98 2.66
C LYS A 174 -16.62 7.04 2.26
N LYS A 175 -17.12 8.23 1.91
CA LYS A 175 -18.50 8.41 1.43
C LYS A 175 -18.72 7.64 0.14
N LEU A 176 -17.75 7.69 -0.78
CA LEU A 176 -17.76 6.93 -2.03
C LEU A 176 -17.84 5.42 -1.74
N PHE A 177 -16.99 4.89 -0.87
CA PHE A 177 -16.95 3.48 -0.50
C PHE A 177 -18.32 2.99 0.01
N HIS A 178 -18.89 3.69 0.99
CA HIS A 178 -20.22 3.32 1.50
C HIS A 178 -21.32 3.46 0.44
N HIS A 179 -21.29 4.54 -0.36
CA HIS A 179 -22.26 4.73 -1.44
C HIS A 179 -22.18 3.62 -2.50
N THR A 180 -20.98 3.25 -2.93
CA THR A 180 -20.75 2.16 -3.89
C THR A 180 -21.24 0.83 -3.32
N ARG A 181 -20.83 0.50 -2.09
CA ARG A 181 -21.25 -0.72 -1.39
C ARG A 181 -22.78 -0.84 -1.29
N ASP A 182 -23.42 0.22 -0.80
CA ASP A 182 -24.85 0.21 -0.50
C ASP A 182 -25.69 0.17 -1.79
N THR A 183 -25.23 0.85 -2.85
CA THR A 183 -25.82 0.75 -4.19
C THR A 183 -25.69 -0.65 -4.76
N ILE A 184 -24.50 -1.28 -4.73
CA ILE A 184 -24.32 -2.66 -5.18
C ILE A 184 -25.26 -3.59 -4.41
N ALA A 185 -25.36 -3.44 -3.10
CA ALA A 185 -26.29 -4.21 -2.27
C ALA A 185 -27.76 -4.00 -2.66
N ALA A 186 -28.16 -2.78 -3.05
CA ALA A 186 -29.53 -2.48 -3.44
C ALA A 186 -29.89 -3.03 -4.83
N GLU A 187 -29.01 -2.84 -5.80
CA GLU A 187 -29.21 -3.22 -7.21
C GLU A 187 -29.16 -4.73 -7.43
N ASN A 188 -28.50 -5.46 -6.53
CA ASN A 188 -28.37 -6.92 -6.58
C ASN A 188 -29.23 -7.62 -5.50
N ARG A 189 -30.17 -6.90 -4.89
CA ARG A 189 -31.05 -7.43 -3.83
C ARG A 189 -32.24 -8.26 -4.35
N ASN A 190 -32.66 -8.07 -5.60
CA ASN A 190 -34.00 -8.47 -6.06
C ASN A 190 -34.13 -8.98 -7.51
N ALA A 191 -33.17 -9.74 -8.05
CA ALA A 191 -33.30 -10.25 -9.42
C ALA A 191 -33.04 -11.75 -9.53
N GLN A 192 -33.76 -12.41 -10.44
CA GLN A 192 -33.61 -13.81 -10.90
C GLN A 192 -32.24 -14.04 -11.59
N ILE A 193 -31.18 -13.66 -10.91
CA ILE A 193 -29.80 -13.58 -11.38
C ILE A 193 -28.99 -14.41 -10.39
N GLY A 194 -28.18 -15.35 -10.90
CA GLY A 194 -27.49 -16.36 -10.09
C GLY A 194 -26.66 -15.78 -8.92
N PRO A 195 -26.35 -16.60 -7.91
CA PRO A 195 -25.67 -16.14 -6.70
C PRO A 195 -24.30 -15.56 -7.03
N LEU A 196 -24.05 -14.35 -6.53
CA LEU A 196 -22.69 -13.88 -6.28
C LEU A 196 -21.94 -14.90 -5.41
N PRO A 197 -20.61 -15.04 -5.55
CA PRO A 197 -19.84 -15.89 -4.66
C PRO A 197 -19.74 -15.19 -3.30
N ARG A 198 -20.28 -15.71 -2.21
CA ARG A 198 -21.03 -16.94 -1.99
C ARG A 198 -22.29 -16.60 -1.22
N ASN A 199 -23.45 -17.07 -1.70
CA ASN A 199 -24.73 -17.11 -0.98
C ASN A 199 -24.96 -15.98 0.02
N LYS A 200 -25.04 -14.72 -0.48
CA LYS A 200 -25.87 -13.61 0.01
C LYS A 200 -25.19 -12.28 -0.31
N VAL A 201 -25.83 -11.46 -1.14
CA VAL A 201 -25.60 -10.00 -1.17
C VAL A 201 -25.88 -9.37 0.21
N GLU A 202 -26.53 -10.10 1.09
CA GLU A 202 -26.76 -9.74 2.50
C GLU A 202 -25.54 -9.98 3.42
N ASP A 203 -24.52 -10.74 3.00
CA ASP A 203 -23.33 -10.99 3.81
C ASP A 203 -22.36 -9.80 3.73
N LYS A 204 -22.37 -8.97 4.79
CA LYS A 204 -21.62 -7.72 4.88
C LYS A 204 -20.12 -7.85 4.57
N PRO A 205 -19.39 -8.88 5.05
CA PRO A 205 -17.96 -9.04 4.78
C PRO A 205 -17.65 -9.25 3.29
N SER A 206 -18.40 -10.12 2.62
CA SER A 206 -18.19 -10.42 1.19
C SER A 206 -18.41 -9.19 0.30
N LEU A 207 -19.44 -8.40 0.58
CA LEU A 207 -19.73 -7.16 -0.16
C LEU A 207 -18.71 -6.05 0.12
N HIS A 208 -18.21 -5.95 1.36
CA HIS A 208 -17.13 -5.04 1.72
C HIS A 208 -15.86 -5.37 0.90
N ALA A 209 -15.41 -6.63 0.92
CA ALA A 209 -14.24 -7.08 0.17
C ALA A 209 -14.36 -6.83 -1.34
N PHE A 210 -15.53 -7.12 -1.94
CA PHE A 210 -15.78 -6.83 -3.35
C PHE A 210 -15.66 -5.33 -3.66
N THR A 211 -16.30 -4.49 -2.84
CA THR A 211 -16.27 -3.02 -3.01
C THR A 211 -14.85 -2.49 -2.92
N GLN A 212 -14.08 -2.96 -1.94
CA GLN A 212 -12.69 -2.57 -1.74
C GLN A 212 -11.82 -2.94 -2.95
N ARG A 213 -11.96 -4.15 -3.48
CA ARG A 213 -11.19 -4.58 -4.66
C ARG A 213 -11.61 -3.84 -5.92
N LEU A 214 -12.90 -3.59 -6.13
CA LEU A 214 -13.40 -2.79 -7.24
C LEU A 214 -12.80 -1.38 -7.23
N LEU A 215 -12.89 -0.67 -6.09
CA LEU A 215 -12.35 0.68 -5.97
C LEU A 215 -10.82 0.67 -6.03
N GLY A 216 -10.15 -0.32 -5.43
CA GLY A 216 -8.70 -0.51 -5.52
C GLY A 216 -8.22 -0.70 -6.97
N ARG A 217 -8.92 -1.50 -7.77
CA ARG A 217 -8.64 -1.65 -9.21
C ARG A 217 -8.81 -0.33 -9.96
N ILE A 218 -9.89 0.41 -9.72
CA ILE A 218 -10.14 1.68 -10.40
C ILE A 218 -9.10 2.72 -10.01
N ILE A 219 -8.76 2.83 -8.72
CA ILE A 219 -7.67 3.69 -8.23
C ILE A 219 -6.35 3.32 -8.93
N PHE A 220 -6.02 2.03 -9.01
CA PHE A 220 -4.82 1.58 -9.73
C PHE A 220 -4.82 2.04 -11.19
N LEU A 221 -5.97 1.95 -11.89
CA LEU A 221 -6.14 2.48 -13.25
C LEU A 221 -5.87 4.00 -13.32
N TYR A 222 -6.30 4.78 -12.32
CA TYR A 222 -6.00 6.21 -12.23
C TYR A 222 -4.49 6.51 -12.08
N PHE A 223 -3.70 5.63 -11.45
CA PHE A 223 -2.24 5.80 -11.41
C PHE A 223 -1.59 5.46 -12.76
N ILE A 224 -1.92 4.31 -13.35
CA ILE A 224 -1.28 3.86 -14.60
C ILE A 224 -1.71 4.69 -15.82
N GLN A 225 -2.92 5.27 -15.83
CA GLN A 225 -3.31 6.17 -16.93
C GLN A 225 -2.44 7.43 -16.95
N LYS A 226 -1.92 7.89 -15.81
CA LYS A 226 -0.96 9.02 -15.76
C LYS A 226 0.39 8.66 -16.36
N LYS A 227 0.77 7.38 -16.39
CA LYS A 227 1.93 6.88 -17.14
C LYS A 227 1.67 6.77 -18.65
N GLY A 228 0.42 6.91 -19.09
CA GLY A 228 0.03 6.71 -20.49
C GLY A 228 -0.08 5.24 -20.89
N TRP A 229 -0.10 4.31 -19.94
CA TRP A 229 -0.18 2.87 -20.22
C TRP A 229 -1.58 2.41 -20.66
N LEU A 230 -2.58 3.29 -20.62
CA LEU A 230 -3.92 2.99 -21.10
C LEU A 230 -4.15 3.74 -22.40
N ASP A 231 -3.69 3.19 -23.53
CA ASP A 231 -3.85 3.75 -24.88
C ASP A 231 -3.27 5.18 -25.04
N ALA A 232 -2.17 5.49 -24.34
CA ALA A 232 -1.60 6.84 -24.25
C ALA A 232 -2.59 7.92 -23.75
N GLN A 233 -3.72 7.52 -23.16
CA GLN A 233 -4.76 8.42 -22.65
C GLN A 233 -4.63 8.63 -21.15
N GLN A 234 -4.45 9.88 -20.73
CA GLN A 234 -4.38 10.23 -19.30
C GLN A 234 -5.74 10.49 -18.63
N ASP A 235 -6.84 10.47 -19.41
CA ASP A 235 -8.24 10.54 -18.95
C ASP A 235 -9.05 9.31 -19.42
N PHE A 236 -8.33 8.20 -19.68
CA PHE A 236 -8.83 6.98 -20.29
C PHE A 236 -10.18 6.51 -19.72
N LEU A 237 -10.34 6.49 -18.39
CA LEU A 237 -11.56 6.00 -17.75
C LEU A 237 -12.80 6.86 -18.05
N ALA A 238 -12.65 8.18 -18.14
CA ALA A 238 -13.75 9.08 -18.47
C ALA A 238 -14.19 8.91 -19.94
N ASP A 239 -13.21 8.75 -20.84
CA ASP A 239 -13.46 8.48 -22.26
C ASP A 239 -14.07 7.09 -22.47
N LEU A 240 -13.59 6.10 -21.73
CA LEU A 240 -14.14 4.74 -21.74
C LEU A 240 -15.58 4.72 -21.23
N TYR A 241 -15.89 5.46 -20.16
CA TYR A 241 -17.26 5.61 -19.66
C TYR A 241 -18.18 6.20 -20.72
N LYS A 242 -17.74 7.27 -21.40
CA LYS A 242 -18.50 7.87 -22.49
C LYS A 242 -18.80 6.85 -23.59
N LYS A 243 -17.78 6.15 -24.10
CA LYS A 243 -17.92 5.13 -25.14
C LYS A 243 -18.86 4.00 -24.73
N ALA A 244 -18.74 3.49 -23.50
CA ALA A 244 -19.56 2.40 -23.00
C ALA A 244 -21.04 2.77 -22.79
N THR A 245 -21.33 4.06 -22.60
CA THR A 245 -22.69 4.57 -22.32
C THR A 245 -23.34 5.30 -23.51
N GLU A 246 -22.67 5.36 -24.67
CA GLU A 246 -23.18 6.00 -25.89
C GLU A 246 -24.42 5.31 -26.47
N HIS A 247 -24.53 3.99 -26.33
CA HIS A 247 -25.65 3.20 -26.88
C HIS A 247 -26.69 2.89 -25.79
N ALA A 248 -27.97 2.88 -26.19
CA ALA A 248 -29.06 2.52 -25.29
C ALA A 248 -28.89 1.08 -24.75
N GLY A 249 -28.81 0.93 -23.42
CA GLY A 249 -28.58 -0.35 -22.74
C GLY A 249 -27.12 -0.69 -22.45
N GLY A 250 -26.17 0.18 -22.84
CA GLY A 250 -24.76 0.05 -22.48
C GLY A 250 -24.53 0.21 -20.97
N ASN A 251 -23.65 -0.62 -20.41
CA ASN A 251 -23.29 -0.65 -19.01
C ASN A 251 -21.76 -0.56 -18.86
N PHE A 252 -21.28 0.47 -18.16
CA PHE A 252 -19.86 0.72 -18.04
C PHE A 252 -19.08 -0.39 -17.33
N TYR A 253 -19.68 -1.04 -16.33
CA TYR A 253 -19.00 -2.13 -15.65
C TYR A 253 -18.93 -3.37 -16.55
N ARG A 254 -20.08 -3.90 -16.96
CA ARG A 254 -20.19 -5.14 -17.75
C ARG A 254 -19.52 -5.02 -19.12
N ASP A 255 -19.70 -3.90 -19.81
CA ASP A 255 -19.27 -3.77 -21.21
C ASP A 255 -17.85 -3.19 -21.34
N ALA A 256 -17.27 -2.64 -20.25
CA ALA A 256 -15.95 -2.03 -20.30
C ALA A 256 -15.03 -2.45 -19.15
N LEU A 257 -15.36 -2.14 -17.87
CA LEU A 257 -14.44 -2.41 -16.75
C LEU A 257 -14.18 -3.91 -16.53
N GLU A 258 -15.21 -4.74 -16.59
CA GLU A 258 -15.09 -6.18 -16.37
C GLU A 258 -14.22 -6.86 -17.44
N PRO A 259 -14.44 -6.66 -18.76
CA PRO A 259 -13.52 -7.13 -19.79
C PRO A 259 -12.11 -6.52 -19.66
N LEU A 260 -12.01 -5.21 -19.34
CA LEU A 260 -10.71 -4.55 -19.14
C LEU A 260 -9.91 -5.21 -18.02
N PHE A 261 -10.53 -5.50 -16.88
CA PHE A 261 -9.86 -6.15 -15.75
C PHE A 261 -9.45 -7.57 -16.08
N PHE A 262 -10.38 -8.40 -16.54
CA PHE A 262 -10.15 -9.85 -16.57
C PHE A 262 -9.64 -10.38 -17.91
N GLU A 263 -9.93 -9.70 -19.02
CA GLU A 263 -9.61 -10.18 -20.37
C GLU A 263 -8.48 -9.38 -21.03
N VAL A 264 -8.18 -8.18 -20.53
CA VAL A 264 -7.11 -7.32 -21.06
C VAL A 264 -5.93 -7.28 -20.09
N LEU A 265 -6.14 -6.74 -18.88
CA LEU A 265 -5.06 -6.55 -17.91
C LEU A 265 -4.58 -7.87 -17.27
N ASN A 266 -5.44 -8.90 -17.25
CA ASN A 266 -5.14 -10.22 -16.66
C ASN A 266 -4.91 -11.34 -17.68
N THR A 267 -4.87 -11.05 -18.99
CA THR A 267 -4.63 -12.06 -20.03
C THR A 267 -3.43 -11.69 -20.88
N GLU A 268 -2.44 -12.57 -20.94
CA GLU A 268 -1.26 -12.43 -21.81
C GLU A 268 -1.68 -12.57 -23.29
N ARG A 269 -1.25 -11.62 -24.13
CA ARG A 269 -1.64 -11.50 -25.54
C ARG A 269 -0.43 -11.23 -26.42
N GLN A 270 -0.57 -11.39 -27.74
CA GLN A 270 0.47 -10.99 -28.68
C GLN A 270 0.49 -9.47 -28.83
N GLY A 271 1.27 -8.81 -27.97
CA GLY A 271 1.36 -7.35 -27.87
C GLY A 271 0.23 -6.75 -27.04
N ASP A 272 0.17 -5.41 -27.04
CA ASP A 272 -0.71 -4.63 -26.16
C ASP A 272 -2.07 -4.29 -26.80
N ALA A 273 -2.24 -4.55 -28.10
CA ALA A 273 -3.45 -4.23 -28.82
C ALA A 273 -4.70 -4.91 -28.21
N SER A 274 -5.74 -4.12 -27.95
CA SER A 274 -6.99 -4.57 -27.34
C SER A 274 -8.23 -3.88 -27.92
N PRO A 275 -9.45 -4.38 -27.62
CA PRO A 275 -10.69 -3.67 -27.95
C PRO A 275 -10.78 -2.25 -27.37
N PHE A 276 -9.96 -1.93 -26.36
CA PHE A 276 -9.94 -0.63 -25.69
C PHE A 276 -8.72 0.23 -26.05
N GLY A 277 -7.92 -0.18 -27.05
CA GLY A 277 -6.67 0.48 -27.45
C GLY A 277 -5.42 -0.31 -27.04
N ASP A 278 -4.26 0.32 -27.10
CA ASP A 278 -2.99 -0.31 -26.69
C ASP A 278 -2.87 -0.32 -25.16
N ILE A 279 -3.14 -1.48 -24.56
CA ILE A 279 -3.16 -1.70 -23.11
C ILE A 279 -2.32 -2.92 -22.76
N PRO A 280 -1.30 -2.78 -21.90
CA PRO A 280 -0.38 -3.86 -21.59
C PRO A 280 -1.02 -4.91 -20.68
N TYR A 281 -0.48 -6.12 -20.76
CA TYR A 281 -0.71 -7.13 -19.74
C TYR A 281 0.07 -6.78 -18.48
N LEU A 282 -0.65 -6.51 -17.39
CA LEU A 282 -0.01 -6.21 -16.11
C LEU A 282 0.03 -7.41 -15.19
N ASN A 283 -0.79 -8.45 -15.37
CA ASN A 283 -0.86 -9.58 -14.44
C ASN A 283 -1.05 -9.15 -12.97
N GLY A 284 -1.11 -10.14 -12.07
CA GLY A 284 -1.13 -9.93 -10.64
C GLY A 284 -2.49 -10.27 -10.05
N SER A 285 -2.47 -10.73 -8.81
CA SER A 285 -3.68 -11.09 -8.06
C SER A 285 -4.70 -9.93 -7.95
N LEU A 286 -4.29 -8.69 -8.25
CA LEU A 286 -5.18 -7.52 -8.37
C LEU A 286 -6.32 -7.76 -9.36
N PHE A 287 -6.03 -8.29 -10.54
CA PHE A 287 -6.99 -8.44 -11.63
C PHE A 287 -7.46 -9.90 -11.78
N GLU A 288 -7.21 -10.76 -10.80
CA GLU A 288 -7.78 -12.09 -10.77
C GLU A 288 -9.28 -12.04 -10.49
N ARG A 289 -10.07 -12.77 -11.27
CA ARG A 289 -11.51 -12.85 -11.07
C ARG A 289 -11.81 -13.72 -9.85
N GLU A 290 -12.59 -13.19 -8.92
CA GLU A 290 -12.87 -13.86 -7.64
C GLU A 290 -14.25 -14.48 -7.59
N TYR A 291 -14.91 -14.46 -8.74
CA TYR A 291 -16.24 -14.99 -8.96
C TYR A 291 -16.30 -15.81 -10.24
N PRO A 292 -17.22 -16.79 -10.33
CA PRO A 292 -17.46 -17.53 -11.56
C PRO A 292 -17.69 -16.58 -12.74
N GLN A 293 -17.16 -16.92 -13.91
CA GLN A 293 -17.31 -16.09 -15.11
C GLN A 293 -18.77 -15.84 -15.49
N ASP A 294 -19.67 -16.76 -15.18
CA ASP A 294 -21.11 -16.66 -15.47
C ASP A 294 -21.89 -15.86 -14.43
N THR A 295 -21.23 -15.30 -13.41
CA THR A 295 -21.88 -14.45 -12.41
C THR A 295 -22.26 -13.12 -13.03
N LEU A 296 -23.57 -12.84 -13.03
CA LEU A 296 -24.13 -11.59 -13.54
C LEU A 296 -24.19 -10.55 -12.41
N LEU A 297 -23.41 -9.48 -12.57
CA LEU A 297 -23.32 -8.35 -11.64
C LEU A 297 -24.05 -7.14 -12.20
N ASN A 298 -24.97 -6.54 -11.44
CA ASN A 298 -25.61 -5.29 -11.80
C ASN A 298 -24.96 -4.10 -11.08
N LEU A 299 -24.14 -3.34 -11.79
CA LEU A 299 -23.58 -2.07 -11.32
C LEU A 299 -24.09 -0.94 -12.23
N PRO A 300 -24.95 -0.02 -11.73
CA PRO A 300 -25.56 1.00 -12.58
C PRO A 300 -24.55 2.07 -13.01
N ASN A 301 -24.74 2.65 -14.20
CA ASN A 301 -23.85 3.69 -14.73
C ASN A 301 -23.78 4.94 -13.84
N SER A 302 -24.83 5.23 -13.07
CA SER A 302 -24.86 6.32 -12.08
C SER A 302 -23.75 6.22 -11.02
N LEU A 303 -23.26 5.00 -10.73
CA LEU A 303 -22.10 4.82 -9.85
C LEU A 303 -20.81 5.37 -10.43
N PHE A 304 -20.72 5.52 -11.75
CA PHE A 304 -19.48 5.88 -12.44
C PHE A 304 -19.59 7.19 -13.24
N ASP A 305 -20.76 7.81 -13.32
CA ASP A 305 -20.95 9.01 -14.15
C ASP A 305 -20.07 10.19 -13.68
N PRO A 306 -19.09 10.66 -14.48
CA PRO A 306 -18.18 11.74 -14.06
C PRO A 306 -18.91 13.07 -13.78
N LYS A 307 -20.15 13.24 -14.27
CA LYS A 307 -20.99 14.42 -14.03
C LYS A 307 -21.86 14.29 -12.77
N GLN A 308 -22.03 13.08 -12.25
CA GLN A 308 -22.83 12.84 -11.05
C GLN A 308 -21.97 13.02 -9.80
N THR A 309 -22.34 13.98 -8.96
CA THR A 309 -21.65 14.24 -7.69
C THR A 309 -21.60 12.98 -6.83
N GLY A 310 -20.40 12.62 -6.37
CA GLY A 310 -20.20 11.47 -5.49
C GLY A 310 -20.12 10.11 -6.20
N SER A 311 -20.17 10.08 -7.53
CA SER A 311 -19.82 8.89 -8.31
C SER A 311 -18.31 8.62 -8.27
N VAL A 312 -17.90 7.41 -8.65
CA VAL A 312 -16.50 6.98 -8.65
C VAL A 312 -15.62 7.88 -9.52
N LEU A 313 -15.99 8.09 -10.80
CA LEU A 313 -15.16 8.88 -11.70
C LEU A 313 -15.22 10.39 -11.39
N ASN A 314 -16.31 10.86 -10.77
CA ASN A 314 -16.42 12.24 -10.32
C ASN A 314 -15.46 12.53 -9.16
N VAL A 315 -15.47 11.69 -8.12
CA VAL A 315 -14.60 11.85 -6.96
C VAL A 315 -13.14 11.68 -7.38
N LEU A 316 -12.78 10.57 -8.01
CA LEU A 316 -11.39 10.31 -8.38
C LEU A 316 -10.88 11.31 -9.43
N GLY A 317 -11.68 11.66 -10.45
CA GLY A 317 -11.32 12.69 -11.43
C GLY A 317 -11.17 14.11 -10.86
N GLY A 318 -11.65 14.33 -9.63
CA GLY A 318 -11.48 15.58 -8.89
C GLY A 318 -10.08 15.79 -8.33
N TYR A 319 -9.22 14.78 -8.31
CA TYR A 319 -7.87 14.82 -7.73
C TYR A 319 -6.78 14.58 -8.78
N ASN A 320 -5.61 15.16 -8.55
CA ASN A 320 -4.42 14.81 -9.32
C ASN A 320 -3.72 13.60 -8.69
N PHE A 321 -3.44 12.58 -9.47
CA PHE A 321 -2.67 11.41 -9.05
C PHE A 321 -1.22 11.58 -9.48
N THR A 322 -0.30 11.37 -8.56
CA THR A 322 1.13 11.39 -8.85
C THR A 322 1.71 10.00 -8.67
N VAL A 323 2.56 9.61 -9.61
CA VAL A 323 3.31 8.35 -9.57
C VAL A 323 4.64 8.54 -8.84
N SER A 324 4.87 9.64 -8.15
CA SER A 324 6.08 9.87 -7.36
C SER A 324 5.70 9.97 -5.89
N GLU A 325 6.33 9.18 -5.02
CA GLU A 325 6.13 9.33 -3.58
C GLU A 325 6.76 10.65 -3.11
N SER A 326 6.00 11.44 -2.36
CA SER A 326 6.55 12.64 -1.70
C SER A 326 7.69 12.25 -0.76
N SER A 327 8.70 13.11 -0.57
CA SER A 327 9.72 12.95 0.49
C SER A 327 9.31 13.67 1.78
N SER A 328 10.04 13.46 2.87
CA SER A 328 9.80 14.19 4.14
C SER A 328 10.03 15.70 4.01
N LEU A 329 10.86 16.09 3.04
CA LEU A 329 11.26 17.46 2.78
C LEU A 329 10.54 18.08 1.57
N GLU A 330 9.98 17.26 0.69
CA GLU A 330 9.26 17.70 -0.51
C GLU A 330 7.95 16.97 -0.65
N GLN A 331 6.85 17.70 -0.63
CA GLN A 331 5.51 17.13 -0.68
C GLN A 331 4.74 17.66 -1.87
N GLU A 332 4.30 16.76 -2.76
CA GLU A 332 3.45 17.13 -3.89
C GLU A 332 1.98 17.11 -3.45
N ILE A 333 1.23 18.14 -3.80
CA ILE A 333 -0.19 18.28 -3.48
C ILE A 333 -0.98 17.47 -4.51
N SER A 334 -0.78 16.16 -4.50
CA SER A 334 -1.37 15.17 -5.40
C SER A 334 -1.49 13.86 -4.65
N LEU A 335 -2.40 12.97 -5.04
CA LEU A 335 -2.55 11.66 -4.43
C LEU A 335 -1.38 10.76 -4.85
N ASP A 336 -0.54 10.38 -3.89
CA ASP A 336 0.54 9.42 -4.06
C ASP A 336 0.18 8.06 -3.43
N PRO A 337 0.95 6.99 -3.73
CA PRO A 337 0.69 5.67 -3.14
C PRO A 337 0.78 5.63 -1.61
N GLU A 338 1.60 6.50 -0.98
CA GLU A 338 1.72 6.60 0.47
C GLU A 338 0.40 7.10 1.09
N MET A 339 -0.20 8.14 0.51
CA MET A 339 -1.47 8.71 0.97
C MET A 339 -2.61 7.71 0.91
N LEU A 340 -2.63 6.84 -0.10
CA LEU A 340 -3.60 5.74 -0.15
C LEU A 340 -3.43 4.79 1.02
N GLY A 341 -2.20 4.42 1.38
CA GLY A 341 -1.93 3.63 2.58
C GLY A 341 -2.61 4.22 3.80
N LYS A 342 -2.42 5.53 4.04
CA LYS A 342 -3.07 6.26 5.16
C LYS A 342 -4.59 6.28 5.07
N VAL A 343 -5.14 6.54 3.87
CA VAL A 343 -6.59 6.56 3.63
C VAL A 343 -7.20 5.21 3.96
N PHE A 344 -6.58 4.13 3.51
CA PHE A 344 -7.04 2.79 3.76
C PHE A 344 -6.86 2.36 5.22
N GLU A 345 -5.72 2.67 5.85
CA GLU A 345 -5.50 2.41 7.28
C GLU A 345 -6.54 3.12 8.14
N ASN A 346 -6.76 4.41 7.93
CA ASN A 346 -7.75 5.18 8.68
C ASN A 346 -9.17 4.63 8.49
N MET A 347 -9.49 4.13 7.28
CA MET A 347 -10.79 3.51 7.00
C MET A 347 -10.97 2.24 7.83
N MET A 348 -9.92 1.42 7.92
CA MET A 348 -9.91 0.20 8.73
C MET A 348 -9.93 0.51 10.24
N GLU A 349 -9.19 1.52 10.70
CA GLU A 349 -9.16 1.96 12.10
C GLU A 349 -10.52 2.49 12.56
N GLU A 350 -11.21 3.32 11.76
CA GLU A 350 -12.49 3.91 12.14
C GLU A 350 -13.65 2.91 12.18
N GLU A 351 -13.67 1.92 11.27
CA GLU A 351 -14.65 0.84 11.33
C GLU A 351 -14.52 0.01 12.63
N GLU A 352 -13.36 0.07 13.29
CA GLU A 352 -13.01 -0.86 14.38
C GLU A 352 -12.38 -0.19 15.63
N ALA A 353 -12.53 1.12 15.80
CA ALA A 353 -11.79 1.98 16.76
C ALA A 353 -11.82 1.56 18.25
N ALA A 354 -12.59 0.54 18.62
CA ALA A 354 -12.63 -0.02 19.96
C ALA A 354 -11.94 -1.39 20.11
N GLN A 355 -11.59 -2.10 19.03
CA GLN A 355 -11.23 -3.53 19.08
C GLN A 355 -9.88 -3.90 18.44
N SER A 356 -9.44 -3.22 17.37
CA SER A 356 -8.26 -3.67 16.59
C SER A 356 -6.90 -3.38 17.25
N GLY A 357 -6.78 -2.30 18.04
CA GLY A 357 -5.50 -1.87 18.62
C GLY A 357 -4.44 -1.49 17.56
N THR A 358 -4.86 -1.27 16.32
CA THR A 358 -4.02 -0.82 15.20
C THR A 358 -3.76 0.67 15.31
N PHE A 359 -2.50 1.06 15.15
CA PHE A 359 -2.08 2.46 15.17
C PHE A 359 -1.23 2.76 13.94
N TYR A 360 -1.56 3.82 13.23
CA TYR A 360 -0.69 4.39 12.22
C TYR A 360 0.73 4.64 12.79
N THR A 361 1.74 4.11 12.08
CA THR A 361 3.15 4.39 12.40
C THR A 361 3.61 5.61 11.63
N PRO A 362 3.99 6.73 12.29
CA PRO A 362 4.46 7.91 11.59
C PRO A 362 5.64 7.61 10.69
N ARG A 363 5.65 8.21 9.49
CA ARG A 363 6.71 8.00 8.49
C ARG A 363 8.13 8.19 9.01
N SER A 364 8.36 9.17 9.88
CA SER A 364 9.69 9.38 10.49
C SER A 364 10.14 8.19 11.33
N ILE A 365 9.20 7.54 12.04
CA ILE A 365 9.46 6.32 12.80
C ILE A 365 9.68 5.16 11.84
N VAL A 366 8.87 5.04 10.78
CA VAL A 366 9.04 4.00 9.75
C VAL A 366 10.43 4.05 9.14
N GLN A 367 10.86 5.24 8.74
CA GLN A 367 12.17 5.48 8.15
C GLN A 367 13.27 5.13 9.15
N PHE A 368 13.20 5.67 10.37
CA PHE A 368 14.17 5.38 11.43
C PHE A 368 14.33 3.88 11.69
N MET A 369 13.21 3.15 11.86
CA MET A 369 13.23 1.71 12.12
C MET A 369 13.86 0.92 10.98
N ALA A 370 13.53 1.25 9.73
CA ALA A 370 14.11 0.60 8.56
C ALA A 370 15.62 0.86 8.43
N GLU A 371 16.05 2.12 8.60
CA GLU A 371 17.44 2.54 8.44
C GLU A 371 18.37 1.94 9.49
N GLU A 372 17.99 2.02 10.77
CA GLU A 372 18.79 1.46 11.87
C GLU A 372 18.90 -0.07 11.77
N THR A 373 17.78 -0.74 11.48
CA THR A 373 17.73 -2.20 11.41
C THR A 373 18.51 -2.73 10.20
N LEU A 374 18.34 -2.11 9.04
CA LEU A 374 19.10 -2.47 7.84
C LEU A 374 20.60 -2.22 8.04
N THR A 375 20.96 -1.09 8.67
CA THR A 375 22.34 -0.77 9.01
C THR A 375 22.96 -1.82 9.92
N ARG A 376 22.22 -2.28 10.93
CA ARG A 376 22.68 -3.36 11.82
C ARG A 376 22.89 -4.65 11.05
N TYR A 377 21.91 -5.07 10.24
CA TYR A 377 22.01 -6.28 9.41
C TYR A 377 23.23 -6.25 8.48
N LEU A 378 23.41 -5.14 7.75
CA LEU A 378 24.54 -4.98 6.83
C LEU A 378 25.88 -5.01 7.58
N SER A 379 25.96 -4.39 8.76
CA SER A 379 27.18 -4.40 9.57
C SER A 379 27.57 -5.83 9.97
N ASP A 380 26.61 -6.63 10.42
CA ASP A 380 26.84 -8.01 10.84
C ASP A 380 27.26 -8.94 9.67
N HIS A 381 26.77 -8.67 8.46
CA HIS A 381 27.04 -9.51 7.28
C HIS A 381 28.24 -9.07 6.44
N THR A 382 28.65 -7.80 6.52
CA THR A 382 29.75 -7.25 5.73
C THR A 382 30.99 -6.95 6.58
N GLY A 383 30.85 -6.82 7.90
CA GLY A 383 31.89 -6.34 8.80
C GLY A 383 32.14 -4.84 8.74
N ILE A 384 31.37 -4.09 7.93
CA ILE A 384 31.50 -2.64 7.81
C ILE A 384 30.87 -1.98 9.05
N PRO A 385 31.54 -1.01 9.70
CA PRO A 385 30.98 -0.33 10.87
C PRO A 385 29.69 0.44 10.54
N GLN A 386 28.71 0.41 11.46
CA GLN A 386 27.43 1.12 11.31
C GLN A 386 27.60 2.62 11.02
N THR A 387 28.61 3.26 11.58
CA THR A 387 28.91 4.69 11.35
C THR A 387 29.23 5.03 9.89
N ARG A 388 29.69 4.05 9.09
CA ARG A 388 29.91 4.19 7.64
C ARG A 388 28.70 3.77 6.81
N LEU A 389 27.79 2.96 7.37
CA LEU A 389 26.62 2.42 6.68
C LEU A 389 25.38 3.30 6.84
N LEU A 390 25.15 3.88 8.02
CA LEU A 390 23.97 4.73 8.29
C LEU A 390 23.89 5.94 7.35
N PRO A 391 24.99 6.63 6.98
CA PRO A 391 24.90 7.70 5.99
C PRO A 391 24.39 7.23 4.62
N LEU A 392 24.61 5.97 4.24
CA LEU A 392 24.16 5.40 2.97
C LEU A 392 22.64 5.23 2.90
N THR A 393 21.97 5.21 4.05
CA THR A 393 20.51 5.07 4.12
C THR A 393 19.80 6.42 4.08
N GLY A 394 20.53 7.54 4.22
CA GLY A 394 19.98 8.90 4.18
C GLY A 394 19.78 9.45 2.77
N ASP A 395 19.17 10.63 2.67
CA ASP A 395 18.89 11.32 1.40
C ASP A 395 20.09 12.15 0.87
N ASP A 396 21.21 12.17 1.61
CA ASP A 396 22.38 13.00 1.27
C ASP A 396 23.23 12.39 0.14
N SER A 397 23.68 13.28 -0.75
CA SER A 397 24.40 12.95 -1.99
C SER A 397 25.92 12.89 -1.84
N GLU A 398 26.41 12.70 -0.61
CA GLU A 398 27.85 12.69 -0.37
C GLU A 398 28.52 11.43 -0.93
N VAL A 399 29.73 11.61 -1.49
CA VAL A 399 30.57 10.49 -1.91
C VAL A 399 31.01 9.74 -0.66
N HIS A 400 30.32 8.66 -0.34
CA HIS A 400 30.67 7.84 0.79
C HIS A 400 31.98 7.09 0.54
N ASP A 401 32.85 7.07 1.54
CA ASP A 401 34.11 6.33 1.50
C ASP A 401 33.81 4.83 1.61
N LEU A 402 33.46 4.20 0.49
CA LEU A 402 33.35 2.75 0.32
C LEU A 402 34.44 2.27 -0.63
N THR A 403 34.94 1.05 -0.44
CA THR A 403 35.74 0.34 -1.45
C THR A 403 34.82 -0.43 -2.41
N THR A 404 35.31 -0.78 -3.60
CA THR A 404 34.55 -1.62 -4.56
C THR A 404 34.23 -3.00 -3.99
N ALA A 405 35.10 -3.55 -3.14
CA ALA A 405 34.87 -4.82 -2.45
C ALA A 405 33.72 -4.71 -1.43
N GLU A 406 33.74 -3.67 -0.59
CA GLU A 406 32.67 -3.37 0.37
C GLU A 406 31.33 -3.14 -0.34
N ALA A 407 31.33 -2.38 -1.43
CA ALA A 407 30.12 -2.16 -2.24
C ALA A 407 29.55 -3.48 -2.78
N THR A 408 30.40 -4.40 -3.23
CA THR A 408 29.99 -5.72 -3.72
C THR A 408 29.41 -6.59 -2.60
N GLN A 409 29.99 -6.53 -1.40
CA GLN A 409 29.48 -7.22 -0.22
C GLN A 409 28.10 -6.70 0.20
N ILE A 410 27.93 -5.37 0.20
CA ILE A 410 26.65 -4.72 0.51
C ILE A 410 25.57 -5.18 -0.49
N ILE A 411 25.83 -5.10 -1.79
CA ILE A 411 24.85 -5.50 -2.82
C ILE A 411 24.48 -6.98 -2.68
N THR A 412 25.46 -7.83 -2.38
CA THR A 412 25.24 -9.26 -2.15
C THR A 412 24.37 -9.52 -0.91
N ALA A 413 24.60 -8.78 0.18
CA ALA A 413 23.78 -8.88 1.39
C ALA A 413 22.35 -8.39 1.15
N LEU A 414 22.17 -7.28 0.43
CA LEU A 414 20.85 -6.73 0.11
C LEU A 414 19.99 -7.68 -0.74
N GLY A 415 20.57 -8.46 -1.67
CA GLY A 415 19.81 -9.46 -2.44
C GLY A 415 19.42 -10.71 -1.64
N LYS A 416 20.05 -10.94 -0.48
CA LYS A 416 19.87 -12.14 0.35
C LYS A 416 19.01 -11.91 1.59
N VAL A 417 18.84 -10.66 2.01
CA VAL A 417 18.06 -10.35 3.21
C VAL A 417 16.61 -10.83 3.08
N ARG A 418 16.05 -11.33 4.18
CA ARG A 418 14.65 -11.73 4.33
C ARG A 418 14.04 -10.95 5.50
N VAL A 419 13.11 -10.06 5.19
CA VAL A 419 12.43 -9.15 6.14
C VAL A 419 10.97 -9.58 6.30
N LEU A 420 10.53 -9.82 7.52
CA LEU A 420 9.14 -10.11 7.87
C LEU A 420 8.54 -8.98 8.71
N ASP A 421 7.38 -8.48 8.29
CA ASP A 421 6.46 -7.74 9.15
C ASP A 421 5.29 -8.64 9.59
N PRO A 422 5.22 -9.09 10.85
CA PRO A 422 4.19 -10.01 11.33
C PRO A 422 2.82 -9.34 11.58
N ALA A 423 2.73 -8.01 11.43
CA ALA A 423 1.51 -7.22 11.52
C ALA A 423 1.53 -6.12 10.44
N VAL A 424 1.59 -6.56 9.18
CA VAL A 424 2.01 -5.73 8.05
C VAL A 424 1.10 -4.54 7.75
N GLY A 425 -0.19 -4.60 8.09
CA GLY A 425 -1.13 -3.53 7.79
C GLY A 425 -1.08 -3.15 6.31
N THR A 426 -0.87 -1.87 6.00
CA THR A 426 -0.72 -1.41 4.59
C THR A 426 0.72 -1.43 4.07
N ALA A 427 1.58 -2.26 4.66
CA ALA A 427 2.98 -2.42 4.29
C ALA A 427 3.85 -1.16 4.49
N SER A 428 3.53 -0.32 5.48
CA SER A 428 4.32 0.88 5.80
C SER A 428 5.78 0.54 6.16
N MET A 429 6.01 -0.48 7.00
CA MET A 429 7.36 -0.96 7.29
C MET A 429 8.06 -1.49 6.04
N LEU A 430 7.40 -2.36 5.27
CA LEU A 430 8.03 -3.00 4.09
C LEU A 430 8.43 -1.97 3.03
N VAL A 431 7.60 -0.95 2.78
CA VAL A 431 7.93 0.17 1.89
C VAL A 431 9.09 1.01 2.46
N GLY A 432 9.14 1.19 3.79
CA GLY A 432 10.28 1.81 4.47
C GLY A 432 11.59 1.06 4.21
N PHE A 433 11.59 -0.27 4.37
CA PHE A 433 12.74 -1.12 4.05
C PHE A 433 13.10 -1.09 2.58
N LEU A 434 12.12 -1.18 1.68
CA LEU A 434 12.33 -1.07 0.24
C LEU A 434 13.12 0.21 -0.10
N ASN A 435 12.68 1.35 0.41
CA ASN A 435 13.30 2.64 0.14
C ASN A 435 14.72 2.72 0.75
N ALA A 436 14.93 2.24 1.97
CA ALA A 436 16.26 2.19 2.59
C ALA A 436 17.24 1.29 1.81
N MET A 437 16.80 0.08 1.41
CA MET A 437 17.60 -0.85 0.62
C MET A 437 17.97 -0.28 -0.75
N ILE A 438 17.06 0.46 -1.37
CA ILE A 438 17.31 1.15 -2.65
C ILE A 438 18.36 2.25 -2.49
N ARG A 439 18.28 3.09 -1.45
CA ARG A 439 19.27 4.14 -1.19
C ARG A 439 20.67 3.56 -0.99
N VAL A 440 20.78 2.52 -0.15
CA VAL A 440 22.06 1.84 0.09
C VAL A 440 22.61 1.22 -1.20
N ARG A 441 21.79 0.54 -2.00
CA ARG A 441 22.24 -0.05 -3.28
C ARG A 441 22.70 1.01 -4.27
N ARG A 442 21.99 2.14 -4.38
CA ARG A 442 22.42 3.26 -5.24
C ARG A 442 23.80 3.77 -4.84
N SER A 443 24.05 3.98 -3.55
CA SER A 443 25.36 4.41 -3.04
C SER A 443 26.46 3.39 -3.32
N ALA A 444 26.17 2.09 -3.15
CA ALA A 444 27.11 1.01 -3.46
C ALA A 444 27.42 0.90 -4.97
N GLU A 445 26.40 1.00 -5.83
CA GLU A 445 26.57 0.91 -7.29
C GLU A 445 27.26 2.15 -7.87
N ALA A 446 26.99 3.34 -7.31
CA ALA A 446 27.71 4.56 -7.66
C ALA A 446 29.22 4.38 -7.45
N LYS A 447 29.62 3.70 -6.37
CA LYS A 447 31.04 3.37 -6.11
C LYS A 447 31.63 2.39 -7.14
N ARG A 448 30.79 1.53 -7.73
CA ARG A 448 31.16 0.61 -8.82
C ARG A 448 31.12 1.28 -10.20
N GLY A 449 30.78 2.57 -10.27
CA GLY A 449 30.74 3.37 -11.49
C GLY A 449 29.37 3.39 -12.18
N LEU A 450 28.34 2.80 -11.59
CA LEU A 450 26.98 2.80 -12.14
C LEU A 450 26.12 3.84 -11.41
N GLN A 451 25.90 4.98 -12.08
CA GLN A 451 24.98 6.01 -11.59
C GLN A 451 23.54 5.64 -11.97
N VAL A 452 22.70 5.42 -10.96
CA VAL A 452 21.30 5.05 -11.13
C VAL A 452 20.41 6.19 -10.63
N CYS A 453 19.63 6.74 -11.55
CA CYS A 453 18.67 7.82 -11.30
C CYS A 453 17.26 7.25 -11.06
N GLU A 454 16.39 8.08 -10.49
CA GLU A 454 14.95 7.80 -10.38
C GLU A 454 14.33 7.50 -11.75
N GLY A 455 13.36 6.59 -11.79
CA GLY A 455 12.69 6.17 -13.01
C GLY A 455 13.58 5.43 -14.02
N SER A 456 14.78 4.96 -13.63
CA SER A 456 15.63 4.14 -14.51
C SER A 456 15.22 2.66 -14.49
N PRO A 457 15.42 1.91 -15.58
CA PRO A 457 15.09 0.47 -15.63
C PRO A 457 15.79 -0.35 -14.54
N ALA A 458 17.04 0.00 -14.21
CA ALA A 458 17.79 -0.65 -13.14
C ALA A 458 17.12 -0.49 -11.77
N LEU A 459 16.60 0.71 -11.48
CA LEU A 459 15.89 0.98 -10.22
C LEU A 459 14.61 0.16 -10.10
N ALA A 460 13.81 0.11 -11.19
CA ALA A 460 12.60 -0.68 -11.25
C ALA A 460 12.89 -2.18 -11.06
N GLN A 461 13.97 -2.68 -11.68
CA GLN A 461 14.43 -4.06 -11.52
C GLN A 461 14.82 -4.37 -10.07
N TRP A 462 15.56 -3.49 -9.40
CA TRP A 462 15.95 -3.69 -8.00
C TRP A 462 14.74 -3.70 -7.06
N LYS A 463 13.79 -2.79 -7.27
CA LYS A 463 12.54 -2.81 -6.48
C LYS A 463 11.76 -4.11 -6.69
N ARG A 464 11.66 -4.57 -7.94
CA ARG A 464 11.02 -5.86 -8.27
C ARG A 464 11.71 -7.02 -7.55
N GLU A 465 13.04 -7.09 -7.60
CA GLU A 465 13.84 -8.11 -6.91
C GLU A 465 13.56 -8.13 -5.40
N TYR A 466 13.59 -6.97 -4.76
CA TYR A 466 13.36 -6.88 -3.31
C TYR A 466 11.93 -7.22 -2.91
N ILE A 467 10.94 -6.73 -3.65
CA ILE A 467 9.52 -7.03 -3.40
C ILE A 467 9.24 -8.53 -3.60
N GLN A 468 9.85 -9.19 -4.59
CA GLN A 468 9.61 -10.60 -4.87
C GLN A 468 10.33 -11.55 -3.90
N HIS A 469 11.53 -11.18 -3.45
CA HIS A 469 12.42 -12.14 -2.78
C HIS A 469 12.79 -11.77 -1.35
N CYS A 470 12.69 -10.49 -0.97
CA CYS A 470 13.21 -10.00 0.31
C CYS A 470 12.12 -9.61 1.31
N LEU A 471 10.96 -9.15 0.86
CA LEU A 471 9.92 -8.57 1.71
C LEU A 471 8.75 -9.54 1.93
N TYR A 472 8.38 -9.76 3.19
CA TYR A 472 7.34 -10.67 3.62
C TYR A 472 6.46 -10.00 4.69
N GLY A 473 5.20 -10.36 4.74
CA GLY A 473 4.25 -9.78 5.67
C GLY A 473 3.09 -10.69 6.02
N VAL A 474 2.63 -10.59 7.25
CA VAL A 474 1.43 -11.28 7.76
C VAL A 474 0.51 -10.25 8.39
N ASP A 475 -0.79 -10.36 8.14
CA ASP A 475 -1.81 -9.59 8.85
C ASP A 475 -3.02 -10.48 9.09
N ILE A 476 -3.71 -10.33 10.23
CA ILE A 476 -4.91 -11.13 10.52
C ILE A 476 -6.05 -10.85 9.53
N LYS A 477 -6.04 -9.70 8.85
CA LYS A 477 -7.09 -9.26 7.93
C LYS A 477 -6.69 -9.42 6.47
N GLN A 478 -7.55 -10.05 5.69
CA GLN A 478 -7.36 -10.17 4.25
C GLN A 478 -7.37 -8.79 3.57
N GLU A 479 -8.16 -7.85 4.08
CA GLU A 479 -8.31 -6.50 3.56
C GLU A 479 -6.99 -5.72 3.64
N ALA A 480 -6.27 -5.82 4.77
CA ALA A 480 -4.95 -5.21 4.95
C ALA A 480 -3.96 -5.75 3.92
N ILE A 481 -3.96 -7.07 3.72
CA ILE A 481 -3.10 -7.74 2.73
C ILE A 481 -3.38 -7.26 1.30
N GLU A 482 -4.64 -7.04 0.91
CA GLU A 482 -4.93 -6.49 -0.42
C GLU A 482 -4.40 -5.06 -0.60
N ILE A 483 -4.48 -4.24 0.45
CA ILE A 483 -3.95 -2.86 0.42
C ILE A 483 -2.42 -2.87 0.38
N ALA A 484 -1.78 -3.71 1.18
CA ALA A 484 -0.33 -3.92 1.16
C ALA A 484 0.16 -4.31 -0.24
N ARG A 485 -0.52 -5.27 -0.90
CA ARG A 485 -0.21 -5.65 -2.29
C ARG A 485 -0.37 -4.49 -3.26
N LEU A 486 -1.49 -3.77 -3.19
CA LEU A 486 -1.74 -2.60 -4.03
C LEU A 486 -0.63 -1.56 -3.88
N ARG A 487 -0.21 -1.28 -2.65
CA ARG A 487 0.84 -0.30 -2.37
C ARG A 487 2.20 -0.74 -2.92
N LEU A 488 2.58 -2.01 -2.72
CA LEU A 488 3.84 -2.54 -3.28
C LEU A 488 3.81 -2.53 -4.81
N TRP A 489 2.69 -2.87 -5.45
CA TRP A 489 2.56 -2.76 -6.91
C TRP A 489 2.66 -1.32 -7.40
N LEU A 490 2.00 -0.37 -6.73
CA LEU A 490 2.11 1.04 -7.08
C LEU A 490 3.57 1.51 -6.98
N SER A 491 4.32 1.07 -5.96
CA SER A 491 5.74 1.40 -5.80
C SER A 491 6.64 0.90 -6.95
N LEU A 492 6.21 -0.14 -7.67
CA LEU A 492 6.88 -0.64 -8.88
C LEU A 492 6.50 0.16 -10.12
N VAL A 493 5.20 0.43 -10.29
CA VAL A 493 4.66 1.23 -11.40
C VAL A 493 5.29 2.62 -11.42
N VAL A 494 5.51 3.22 -10.25
CA VAL A 494 6.19 4.51 -10.07
C VAL A 494 7.50 4.61 -10.85
N ASP A 495 8.35 3.59 -10.80
CA ASP A 495 9.70 3.64 -11.40
C ASP A 495 9.81 2.97 -12.77
N ALA A 496 8.79 2.21 -13.17
CA ALA A 496 8.77 1.54 -14.46
C ALA A 496 8.59 2.56 -15.61
N GLN A 497 9.48 2.47 -16.61
CA GLN A 497 9.34 3.21 -17.88
C GLN A 497 8.35 2.52 -18.81
N GLU A 498 8.52 1.20 -18.94
CA GLU A 498 7.67 0.33 -19.73
C GLU A 498 6.76 -0.50 -18.82
N ALA A 499 5.61 -0.89 -19.36
CA ALA A 499 4.69 -1.74 -18.63
C ALA A 499 5.22 -3.17 -18.60
N GLU A 500 5.59 -3.63 -17.41
CA GLU A 500 5.97 -5.01 -17.17
C GLU A 500 4.94 -5.70 -16.27
N PRO A 501 4.76 -7.03 -16.41
CA PRO A 501 3.91 -7.78 -15.50
C PRO A 501 4.30 -7.57 -14.04
N LEU A 502 3.30 -7.26 -13.22
CA LEU A 502 3.37 -7.13 -11.78
C LEU A 502 3.79 -8.47 -11.16
N PRO A 503 4.64 -8.45 -10.13
CA PRO A 503 5.01 -9.65 -9.42
C PRO A 503 3.79 -10.25 -8.70
N ASN A 504 3.71 -11.58 -8.72
CA ASN A 504 2.79 -12.29 -7.85
C ASN A 504 3.35 -12.29 -6.42
N LEU A 505 2.57 -11.78 -5.47
CA LEU A 505 2.89 -11.64 -4.04
C LEU A 505 2.20 -12.70 -3.16
N ASP A 506 1.62 -13.74 -3.77
CA ASP A 506 1.14 -14.93 -3.07
C ASP A 506 2.28 -15.53 -2.24
N TYR A 507 1.99 -15.93 -1.02
CA TYR A 507 2.97 -16.53 -0.10
C TYR A 507 4.16 -15.60 0.25
N LYS A 508 4.04 -14.30 -0.05
CA LYS A 508 4.87 -13.21 0.48
C LYS A 508 4.07 -12.36 1.45
N LEU A 509 2.83 -12.05 1.08
CA LEU A 509 1.86 -11.39 1.94
C LEU A 509 0.68 -12.32 2.23
N MET A 510 0.52 -12.70 3.50
CA MET A 510 -0.41 -13.74 3.94
C MET A 510 -1.39 -13.22 4.98
N ALA A 511 -2.65 -13.63 4.85
CA ALA A 511 -3.65 -13.36 5.88
C ALA A 511 -3.63 -14.46 6.94
N GLY A 512 -3.55 -14.08 8.22
CA GLY A 512 -3.57 -15.02 9.35
C GLY A 512 -3.01 -14.43 10.64
N ASP A 513 -3.12 -15.20 11.72
CA ASP A 513 -2.51 -14.84 12.99
C ASP A 513 -0.99 -15.12 12.91
N GLY A 514 -0.19 -14.04 12.91
CA GLY A 514 1.27 -14.13 12.87
C GLY A 514 1.91 -14.68 14.15
N LEU A 515 1.20 -14.69 15.29
CA LEU A 515 1.69 -15.18 16.58
C LEU A 515 1.28 -16.63 16.84
N LEU A 516 0.04 -16.99 16.52
CA LEU A 516 -0.56 -18.26 16.89
C LEU A 516 -1.03 -19.06 15.67
N GLU A 517 -0.32 -20.15 15.42
CA GLU A 517 -0.74 -21.19 14.47
C GLU A 517 -1.87 -22.03 15.10
N THR A 518 -3.12 -21.55 15.05
CA THR A 518 -4.26 -22.22 15.70
C THR A 518 -5.40 -22.54 14.74
N VAL A 519 -6.13 -23.60 15.07
CA VAL A 519 -7.47 -23.87 14.55
C VAL A 519 -8.42 -23.75 15.73
N ASP A 520 -9.31 -22.76 15.67
CA ASP A 520 -10.34 -22.54 16.68
C ASP A 520 -9.77 -22.26 18.09
N GLY A 521 -8.66 -21.53 18.15
CA GLY A 521 -7.93 -21.20 19.38
C GLY A 521 -7.10 -22.34 19.96
N THR A 522 -7.08 -23.51 19.31
CA THR A 522 -6.24 -24.64 19.72
C THR A 522 -5.04 -24.77 18.77
N PRO A 523 -3.79 -24.86 19.27
CA PRO A 523 -2.59 -24.91 18.42
C PRO A 523 -2.67 -26.01 17.36
N PHE A 524 -2.21 -25.71 16.15
CA PHE A 524 -2.07 -26.67 15.06
C PHE A 524 -1.11 -27.79 15.49
N ILE A 525 -1.34 -29.02 15.00
CA ILE A 525 -0.43 -30.13 15.30
C ILE A 525 0.94 -29.79 14.72
N LYS A 526 1.96 -29.75 15.59
CA LYS A 526 3.34 -29.52 15.15
C LYS A 526 3.77 -30.66 14.25
N VAL A 527 3.83 -30.36 12.95
CA VAL A 527 4.19 -31.28 11.86
C VAL A 527 5.49 -32.03 12.15
N GLU A 528 6.46 -31.36 12.78
CA GLU A 528 7.78 -31.88 13.12
C GLU A 528 7.78 -32.95 14.23
N GLN A 529 6.71 -33.04 15.02
CA GLN A 529 6.59 -33.94 16.18
C GLN A 529 5.56 -35.07 15.96
N ALA A 530 5.13 -35.26 14.71
CA ALA A 530 4.14 -36.26 14.33
C ALA A 530 4.79 -37.63 14.08
N PHE A 531 4.72 -38.53 15.06
CA PHE A 531 5.48 -39.80 15.00
C PHE A 531 4.68 -41.01 14.51
N VAL A 532 3.35 -41.07 14.69
CA VAL A 532 2.54 -42.27 14.38
C VAL A 532 1.10 -41.92 13.96
N GLY A 533 0.50 -42.74 13.09
CA GLY A 533 -0.95 -42.71 12.82
C GLY A 533 -1.42 -41.47 12.05
N ASP A 534 -2.50 -40.87 12.51
CA ASP A 534 -3.17 -39.71 11.88
C ASP A 534 -2.26 -38.46 11.86
N GLU A 535 -1.42 -38.27 12.88
CA GLU A 535 -0.44 -37.16 12.93
C GLU A 535 0.58 -37.27 11.79
N ALA A 536 1.08 -38.48 11.50
CA ALA A 536 2.01 -38.71 10.41
C ALA A 536 1.35 -38.46 9.03
N ALA A 537 0.04 -38.63 8.90
CA ALA A 537 -0.70 -38.28 7.68
C ALA A 537 -0.80 -36.76 7.49
N ILE A 538 -1.04 -36.01 8.56
CA ILE A 538 -1.03 -34.54 8.57
C ILE A 538 0.34 -34.03 8.17
N ALA A 539 1.41 -34.58 8.75
CA ALA A 539 2.77 -34.18 8.43
C ALA A 539 3.17 -34.45 6.97
N ARG A 540 2.73 -35.59 6.40
CA ARG A 540 2.94 -35.87 4.97
C ARG A 540 2.24 -34.86 4.07
N LYS A 541 1.02 -34.43 4.41
CA LYS A 541 0.29 -33.40 3.66
C LYS A 541 0.99 -32.05 3.72
N ALA A 542 1.49 -31.65 4.88
CA ALA A 542 2.28 -30.44 5.02
C ALA A 542 3.55 -30.49 4.13
N ALA A 543 4.29 -31.60 4.14
CA ALA A 543 5.45 -31.79 3.28
C ALA A 543 5.10 -31.77 1.77
N GLU A 544 3.94 -32.30 1.38
CA GLU A 544 3.47 -32.23 0.00
C GLU A 544 3.17 -30.79 -0.45
N ILE A 545 2.56 -29.98 0.43
CA ILE A 545 2.32 -28.55 0.19
C ILE A 545 3.65 -27.80 0.01
N GLU A 546 4.65 -28.09 0.85
CA GLU A 546 5.98 -27.47 0.74
C GLU A 546 6.64 -27.73 -0.62
N VAL A 547 6.62 -28.98 -1.11
CA VAL A 547 7.15 -29.31 -2.45
C VAL A 547 6.39 -28.57 -3.54
N LYS A 548 5.08 -28.40 -3.39
CA LYS A 548 4.26 -27.64 -4.34
C LYS A 548 4.56 -26.14 -4.30
N HIS A 549 4.91 -25.58 -3.15
CA HIS A 549 5.38 -24.20 -3.06
C HIS A 549 6.68 -23.99 -3.83
N GLU A 550 7.66 -24.87 -3.69
CA GLU A 550 8.92 -24.78 -4.45
C GLU A 550 8.68 -24.81 -5.96
N GLN A 551 7.78 -25.69 -6.42
CA GLN A 551 7.32 -25.72 -7.82
C GLN A 551 6.62 -24.42 -8.22
N PHE A 552 5.77 -23.87 -7.34
CA PHE A 552 5.06 -22.62 -7.60
C PHE A 552 5.99 -21.41 -7.73
N PHE A 553 7.05 -21.33 -6.92
CA PHE A 553 8.01 -20.22 -6.96
C PHE A 553 8.99 -20.32 -8.14
N SER A 554 9.31 -21.54 -8.59
CA SER A 554 10.16 -21.76 -9.75
C SER A 554 9.41 -21.64 -11.09
N GLU A 555 8.10 -21.84 -11.12
CA GLU A 555 7.29 -21.73 -12.33
C GLU A 555 7.10 -20.26 -12.76
N GLN A 556 7.38 -19.98 -14.03
CA GLN A 556 7.28 -18.64 -14.61
C GLN A 556 6.00 -18.45 -15.43
N ARG A 557 5.36 -19.54 -15.87
CA ARG A 557 4.18 -19.50 -16.75
C ARG A 557 2.89 -19.27 -15.95
N PRO A 558 2.11 -18.20 -16.21
CA PRO A 558 0.93 -17.88 -15.43
C PRO A 558 -0.14 -19.00 -15.34
N PRO A 559 -0.48 -19.73 -16.43
CA PRO A 559 -1.51 -20.78 -16.36
C PRO A 559 -1.14 -21.92 -15.41
N GLN A 560 0.13 -22.35 -15.38
CA GLN A 560 0.58 -23.43 -14.52
C GLN A 560 0.77 -22.98 -13.08
N ARG A 561 1.23 -21.74 -12.85
CA ARG A 561 1.19 -21.16 -11.50
C ARG A 561 -0.22 -21.15 -10.93
N ARG A 562 -1.23 -20.77 -11.73
CA ARG A 562 -2.64 -20.81 -11.31
C ARG A 562 -3.10 -22.23 -10.97
N ALA A 563 -2.70 -23.22 -11.77
CA ALA A 563 -2.99 -24.63 -11.48
C ALA A 563 -2.31 -25.10 -10.17
N LEU A 564 -1.02 -24.82 -10.00
CA LEU A 564 -0.27 -25.14 -8.78
C LEU A 564 -0.88 -24.47 -7.54
N ARG A 565 -1.30 -23.20 -7.65
CA ARG A 565 -2.00 -22.51 -6.55
C ARG A 565 -3.31 -23.19 -6.18
N ALA A 566 -4.11 -23.60 -7.18
CA ALA A 566 -5.35 -24.34 -6.92
C ALA A 566 -5.09 -25.70 -6.27
N GLU A 567 -4.01 -26.39 -6.67
CA GLU A 567 -3.57 -27.63 -6.04
C GLU A 567 -3.11 -27.39 -4.59
N ILE A 568 -2.31 -26.36 -4.32
CA ILE A 568 -1.87 -25.98 -2.97
C ILE A 568 -3.08 -25.68 -2.08
N GLN A 569 -4.01 -24.83 -2.55
CA GLN A 569 -5.22 -24.50 -1.79
C GLN A 569 -6.08 -25.72 -1.48
N GLN A 570 -6.13 -26.69 -2.40
CA GLN A 570 -6.84 -27.95 -2.18
C GLN A 570 -6.12 -28.80 -1.11
N LEU A 571 -4.79 -28.90 -1.18
CA LEU A 571 -3.99 -29.60 -0.19
C LEU A 571 -4.08 -28.95 1.20
N GLU A 572 -4.07 -27.61 1.29
CA GLU A 572 -4.24 -26.87 2.54
C GLU A 572 -5.62 -27.15 3.17
N ARG A 573 -6.69 -27.22 2.37
CA ARG A 573 -8.03 -27.62 2.85
C ARG A 573 -8.05 -29.06 3.34
N GLU A 574 -7.33 -29.95 2.67
CA GLU A 574 -7.20 -31.35 3.11
C GLU A 574 -6.38 -31.48 4.39
N LEU A 575 -5.32 -30.68 4.54
CA LEU A 575 -4.51 -30.59 5.75
C LEU A 575 -5.37 -30.13 6.93
N PHE A 576 -6.14 -29.05 6.74
CA PHE A 576 -7.11 -28.57 7.72
C PHE A 576 -8.12 -29.64 8.12
N LYS A 577 -8.70 -30.31 7.12
CA LYS A 577 -9.68 -31.38 7.35
C LYS A 577 -9.08 -32.52 8.19
N ALA A 578 -7.85 -32.93 7.87
CA ALA A 578 -7.16 -34.00 8.60
C ALA A 578 -6.87 -33.61 10.06
N ASP A 579 -6.42 -32.38 10.31
CA ASP A 579 -6.21 -31.85 11.66
C ASP A 579 -7.52 -31.77 12.47
N VAL A 580 -8.60 -31.26 11.86
CA VAL A 580 -9.92 -31.21 12.51
C VAL A 580 -10.47 -32.60 12.81
N ASP A 581 -10.32 -33.56 11.89
CA ASP A 581 -10.78 -34.94 12.09
C ASP A 581 -10.01 -35.63 13.21
N TYR A 582 -8.70 -35.41 13.30
CA TYR A 582 -7.89 -35.88 14.43
C TYR A 582 -8.40 -35.31 15.76
N ARG A 583 -8.68 -34.00 15.83
CA ARG A 583 -9.20 -33.35 17.05
C ARG A 583 -10.55 -33.90 17.46
N ILE A 584 -11.47 -34.05 16.51
CA ILE A 584 -12.81 -34.60 16.75
C ILE A 584 -12.71 -36.01 17.32
N LYS A 585 -11.83 -36.86 16.76
CA LYS A 585 -11.58 -38.22 17.26
C LYS A 585 -11.05 -38.20 18.71
N GLY A 586 -10.14 -37.29 19.03
CA GLY A 586 -9.65 -37.09 20.39
C GLY A 586 -10.73 -36.64 21.38
N LEU A 587 -11.57 -35.68 20.98
CA LEU A 587 -12.69 -35.18 21.78
C LEU A 587 -13.76 -36.25 22.01
N ASP A 588 -14.14 -37.02 20.98
CA ASP A 588 -15.08 -38.13 21.10
C ASP A 588 -14.57 -39.19 22.10
N GLY A 589 -13.28 -39.52 22.06
CA GLY A 589 -12.64 -40.40 23.04
C GLY A 589 -12.76 -39.87 24.47
N GLN A 590 -12.49 -38.58 24.71
CA GLN A 590 -12.63 -37.95 26.02
C GLN A 590 -14.08 -37.91 26.51
N ILE A 591 -15.04 -37.63 25.61
CA ILE A 591 -16.47 -37.61 25.93
C ILE A 591 -16.92 -39.01 26.38
N ARG A 592 -16.54 -40.08 25.65
CA ARG A 592 -16.87 -41.46 26.04
C ARG A 592 -16.29 -41.84 27.40
N LEU A 593 -15.07 -41.41 27.71
CA LEU A 593 -14.46 -41.64 29.03
C LEU A 593 -15.24 -40.91 30.14
N LEU A 594 -15.66 -39.68 29.91
CA LEU A 594 -16.49 -38.93 30.87
C LEU A 594 -17.87 -39.55 31.02
N ASP A 595 -18.52 -39.98 29.93
CA ASP A 595 -19.83 -40.65 29.98
C ASP A 595 -19.75 -41.93 30.83
N ASN A 596 -18.67 -42.71 30.71
CA ASN A 596 -18.40 -43.87 31.55
C ASN A 596 -18.20 -43.49 33.04
N GLN A 597 -17.45 -42.42 33.31
CA GLN A 597 -17.23 -41.93 34.69
C GLN A 597 -18.50 -41.36 35.32
N ILE A 598 -19.35 -40.66 34.57
CA ILE A 598 -20.63 -40.12 35.04
C ILE A 598 -21.58 -41.27 35.40
N SER A 599 -21.54 -42.34 34.62
CA SER A 599 -22.34 -43.55 34.82
C SER A 599 -21.88 -44.42 35.99
N ASP A 600 -20.69 -44.19 36.58
CA ASP A 600 -20.18 -44.96 37.72
C ASP A 600 -21.03 -44.72 38.99
N PRO A 601 -21.64 -45.78 39.58
CA PRO A 601 -22.42 -45.67 40.81
C PRO A 601 -21.61 -45.18 42.03
N ARG A 602 -20.28 -45.32 42.00
CA ARG A 602 -19.39 -44.97 43.13
C ARG A 602 -19.05 -43.48 43.19
N GLN A 603 -19.35 -42.72 42.14
CA GLN A 603 -19.10 -41.28 42.07
C GLN A 603 -20.15 -40.49 42.86
N SER A 604 -19.69 -39.46 43.59
CA SER A 604 -20.59 -38.55 44.31
C SER A 604 -21.41 -37.69 43.35
N GLU A 605 -22.61 -37.28 43.77
CA GLU A 605 -23.49 -36.42 42.96
C GLU A 605 -22.82 -35.07 42.59
N ARG A 606 -22.02 -34.52 43.50
CA ARG A 606 -21.23 -33.30 43.25
C ARG A 606 -20.18 -33.53 42.17
N SER A 607 -19.51 -34.69 42.18
CA SER A 607 -18.51 -35.06 41.17
C SER A 607 -19.16 -35.29 39.80
N LYS A 608 -20.29 -35.99 39.75
CA LYS A 608 -21.06 -36.21 38.50
C LYS A 608 -21.47 -34.91 37.84
N ASN A 609 -21.95 -33.94 38.63
CA ASN A 609 -22.28 -32.61 38.12
C ASN A 609 -21.07 -31.87 37.51
N THR A 610 -19.89 -31.95 38.12
CA THR A 610 -18.67 -31.36 37.56
C THR A 610 -18.23 -32.05 36.27
N LEU A 611 -18.29 -33.39 36.22
CA LEU A 611 -17.96 -34.18 35.02
C LEU A 611 -18.93 -33.88 33.88
N ALA A 612 -20.23 -33.79 34.16
CA ALA A 612 -21.26 -33.43 33.19
C ALA A 612 -21.01 -32.05 32.58
N LYS A 613 -20.65 -31.04 33.39
CA LYS A 613 -20.26 -29.71 32.87
C LYS A 613 -19.06 -29.79 31.92
N ARG A 614 -18.03 -30.56 32.27
CA ARG A 614 -16.85 -30.75 31.40
C ARG A 614 -17.23 -31.46 30.11
N ARG A 615 -18.07 -32.49 30.19
CA ARG A 615 -18.57 -33.24 29.03
C ARG A 615 -19.36 -32.34 28.08
N THR A 616 -20.23 -31.48 28.59
CA THR A 616 -20.97 -30.50 27.78
C THR A 616 -20.02 -29.54 27.07
N ALA A 617 -19.03 -28.99 27.76
CA ALA A 617 -18.04 -28.10 27.14
C ALA A 617 -17.23 -28.78 26.02
N LEU A 618 -16.84 -30.05 26.20
CA LEU A 618 -16.16 -30.81 25.13
C LEU A 618 -17.08 -31.07 23.93
N ALA A 619 -18.36 -31.36 24.16
CA ALA A 619 -19.33 -31.58 23.10
C ALA A 619 -19.64 -30.29 22.32
N GLU A 620 -19.71 -29.14 23.00
CA GLU A 620 -19.85 -27.82 22.36
C GLU A 620 -18.63 -27.51 21.48
N ASN A 621 -17.41 -27.74 21.97
CA ASN A 621 -16.18 -27.56 21.18
C ASN A 621 -16.17 -28.48 19.94
N MET A 622 -16.51 -29.75 20.10
CA MET A 622 -16.62 -30.70 18.98
C MET A 622 -17.66 -30.24 17.94
N GLY A 623 -18.80 -29.69 18.40
CA GLY A 623 -19.81 -29.08 17.53
C GLY A 623 -19.29 -27.89 16.74
N ARG A 624 -18.51 -27.00 17.38
CA ARG A 624 -17.87 -25.83 16.74
C ARG A 624 -16.88 -26.26 15.65
N LEU A 625 -16.02 -27.25 15.94
CA LEU A 625 -15.08 -27.82 14.96
C LEU A 625 -15.79 -28.48 13.77
N LEU A 626 -16.89 -29.21 14.01
CA LEU A 626 -17.70 -29.80 12.93
C LEU A 626 -18.33 -28.73 12.04
N GLN A 627 -18.86 -27.66 12.61
CA GLN A 627 -19.40 -26.53 11.85
C GLN A 627 -18.31 -25.85 11.00
N GLN A 628 -17.13 -25.60 11.58
CA GLN A 628 -15.99 -25.05 10.84
C GLN A 628 -15.54 -25.97 9.70
N LYS A 629 -15.48 -27.28 9.95
CA LYS A 629 -15.14 -28.27 8.93
C LYS A 629 -16.07 -28.18 7.71
N VAL A 630 -17.39 -28.14 7.95
CA VAL A 630 -18.40 -28.01 6.90
C VAL A 630 -18.23 -26.68 6.17
N LYS A 631 -18.11 -25.58 6.92
CA LYS A 631 -17.96 -24.22 6.37
C LYS A 631 -16.74 -24.09 5.44
N VAL A 632 -15.56 -24.54 5.88
CA VAL A 632 -14.32 -24.45 5.10
C VAL A 632 -14.33 -25.38 3.88
N TRP A 633 -14.96 -26.55 3.98
CA TRP A 633 -14.95 -27.56 2.93
C TRP A 633 -16.04 -27.32 1.86
N ASP A 634 -17.30 -27.14 2.29
CA ASP A 634 -18.45 -27.06 1.39
C ASP A 634 -18.71 -25.63 0.91
N GLU A 635 -18.58 -24.66 1.81
CA GLU A 635 -18.73 -23.23 1.47
C GLU A 635 -17.42 -22.62 0.98
N LYS A 636 -16.33 -23.42 0.89
CA LYS A 636 -15.00 -23.03 0.38
C LYS A 636 -14.41 -21.76 1.04
N GLU A 637 -14.85 -21.40 2.25
CA GLU A 637 -14.44 -20.19 2.99
C GLU A 637 -12.90 -20.06 3.11
N PRO A 638 -12.37 -18.85 3.37
CA PRO A 638 -10.96 -18.68 3.69
C PRO A 638 -10.53 -19.65 4.80
N LEU A 639 -9.32 -20.18 4.69
CA LEU A 639 -8.79 -21.11 5.68
C LEU A 639 -8.57 -20.36 7.00
N PRO A 640 -9.05 -20.88 8.14
CA PRO A 640 -9.00 -20.17 9.42
C PRO A 640 -7.66 -20.37 10.14
N PHE A 641 -6.58 -20.61 9.40
CA PHE A 641 -5.27 -20.90 9.96
C PHE A 641 -4.17 -20.36 9.05
N PHE A 642 -3.03 -20.04 9.66
CA PHE A 642 -1.79 -19.70 8.99
C PHE A 642 -0.67 -20.45 9.70
N LEU A 643 0.23 -21.06 8.92
CA LEU A 643 1.40 -21.81 9.37
C LEU A 643 2.64 -21.23 8.70
N HIS A 644 3.58 -20.72 9.48
CA HIS A 644 4.81 -20.10 8.95
C HIS A 644 5.62 -21.12 8.13
N ASN A 645 5.81 -22.32 8.65
CA ASN A 645 6.61 -23.36 7.99
C ASN A 645 6.04 -23.84 6.64
N VAL A 646 4.71 -23.73 6.46
CA VAL A 646 4.04 -24.15 5.22
C VAL A 646 3.98 -22.98 4.24
N HIS A 647 3.44 -21.84 4.67
CA HIS A 647 3.19 -20.72 3.77
C HIS A 647 4.43 -19.90 3.45
N PHE A 648 5.46 -19.93 4.32
CA PHE A 648 6.78 -19.33 4.07
C PHE A 648 7.88 -20.39 3.91
N ALA A 649 7.53 -21.55 3.34
CA ALA A 649 8.46 -22.67 3.14
C ALA A 649 9.78 -22.25 2.46
N GLU A 650 9.73 -21.35 1.47
CA GLU A 650 10.90 -20.81 0.77
C GLU A 650 11.95 -20.20 1.73
N VAL A 651 11.49 -19.54 2.78
CA VAL A 651 12.38 -18.89 3.77
C VAL A 651 12.76 -19.87 4.87
N MET A 652 11.80 -20.65 5.35
CA MET A 652 11.98 -21.53 6.51
C MET A 652 12.89 -22.74 6.21
N LYS A 653 12.98 -23.16 4.95
CA LYS A 653 13.77 -24.32 4.51
C LYS A 653 14.81 -23.99 3.45
N ASP A 654 15.35 -22.77 3.47
CA ASP A 654 16.39 -22.35 2.52
C ASP A 654 17.65 -23.24 2.64
N GLU A 655 17.82 -24.16 1.69
CA GLU A 655 18.96 -25.09 1.64
C GLU A 655 20.29 -24.35 1.51
N ASN A 656 20.30 -23.14 0.92
CA ASN A 656 21.49 -22.30 0.83
C ASN A 656 21.97 -21.81 2.21
N ARG A 657 21.12 -21.92 3.24
CA ARG A 657 21.41 -21.61 4.63
C ARG A 657 21.61 -22.87 5.49
N GLY A 658 21.88 -24.02 4.86
CA GLY A 658 22.20 -25.27 5.57
C GLY A 658 21.01 -25.91 6.28
N GLY A 659 19.78 -25.64 5.82
CA GLY A 659 18.55 -26.21 6.38
C GLY A 659 18.03 -25.54 7.65
N ASN A 660 18.73 -24.51 8.17
CA ASN A 660 18.24 -23.63 9.24
C ASN A 660 17.81 -22.29 8.63
N GLY A 661 16.72 -22.33 7.85
CA GLY A 661 16.12 -21.13 7.26
C GLY A 661 15.49 -20.22 8.30
N GLY A 662 14.89 -19.12 7.84
CA GLY A 662 14.25 -18.11 8.68
C GLY A 662 14.46 -16.70 8.17
N PHE A 663 13.81 -15.76 8.84
CA PHE A 663 13.93 -14.34 8.53
C PHE A 663 15.17 -13.74 9.18
N ASP A 664 15.87 -12.89 8.43
CA ASP A 664 17.02 -12.13 8.95
C ASP A 664 16.57 -10.97 9.83
N ILE A 665 15.42 -10.38 9.49
CA ILE A 665 14.82 -9.25 10.17
C ILE A 665 13.34 -9.56 10.39
N VAL A 666 12.88 -9.48 11.64
CA VAL A 666 11.46 -9.51 12.01
C VAL A 666 11.15 -8.18 12.69
N ILE A 667 10.30 -7.38 12.07
CA ILE A 667 10.04 -6.01 12.53
C ILE A 667 8.65 -5.55 12.07
N GLY A 668 7.90 -4.96 12.98
CA GLY A 668 6.54 -4.50 12.71
C GLY A 668 6.09 -3.53 13.78
N ASN A 669 4.94 -2.90 13.55
CA ASN A 669 4.22 -2.19 14.60
C ASN A 669 3.15 -3.14 15.18
N PRO A 670 3.43 -3.83 16.31
CA PRO A 670 2.50 -4.82 16.82
C PRO A 670 1.19 -4.17 17.32
N PRO A 671 0.08 -4.91 17.33
CA PRO A 671 -1.19 -4.41 17.86
C PRO A 671 -1.11 -4.16 19.37
N TYR A 672 -1.55 -2.98 19.81
CA TYR A 672 -1.58 -2.62 21.24
C TYR A 672 -2.94 -2.96 21.86
N VAL A 673 -3.16 -4.26 22.06
CA VAL A 673 -4.39 -4.78 22.66
C VAL A 673 -4.15 -5.10 24.14
N ARG A 674 -4.90 -4.41 25.01
CA ARG A 674 -4.86 -4.67 26.45
C ARG A 674 -5.31 -6.09 26.77
N HIS A 675 -4.62 -6.72 27.70
CA HIS A 675 -4.90 -8.12 28.04
C HIS A 675 -6.38 -8.36 28.39
N GLU A 676 -7.12 -7.46 29.04
CA GLU A 676 -8.53 -7.68 29.41
C GLU A 676 -9.45 -7.87 28.19
N ARG A 677 -9.05 -7.37 27.03
CA ARG A 677 -9.79 -7.53 25.76
C ARG A 677 -9.50 -8.85 25.06
N LEU A 678 -8.42 -9.54 25.43
CA LEU A 678 -8.08 -10.84 24.86
C LEU A 678 -8.97 -11.93 25.48
N GLY A 679 -9.60 -12.74 24.62
CA GLY A 679 -10.39 -13.89 25.04
C GLY A 679 -9.58 -14.89 25.88
N LYS A 680 -10.23 -15.58 26.83
CA LYS A 680 -9.56 -16.53 27.73
C LYS A 680 -8.86 -17.66 26.98
N GLU A 681 -9.48 -18.16 25.90
CA GLU A 681 -8.92 -19.20 25.04
C GLU A 681 -7.63 -18.71 24.37
N TYR A 682 -7.68 -17.53 23.74
CA TYR A 682 -6.54 -16.91 23.08
C TYR A 682 -5.35 -16.67 24.03
N LYS A 683 -5.62 -16.14 25.24
CA LYS A 683 -4.58 -15.99 26.29
C LYS A 683 -3.93 -17.32 26.66
N SER A 684 -4.74 -18.37 26.79
CA SER A 684 -4.23 -19.69 27.17
C SER A 684 -3.33 -20.24 26.06
N ALA A 685 -3.70 -20.04 24.79
CA ALA A 685 -2.88 -20.40 23.65
C ALA A 685 -1.55 -19.62 23.62
N LEU A 686 -1.58 -18.30 23.85
CA LEU A 686 -0.37 -17.47 23.96
C LEU A 686 0.57 -17.94 25.06
N GLN A 687 0.05 -18.30 26.24
CA GLN A 687 0.87 -18.82 27.35
C GLN A 687 1.54 -20.16 27.01
N VAL A 688 0.86 -21.01 26.24
CA VAL A 688 1.40 -22.30 25.79
C VAL A 688 2.46 -22.09 24.69
N ALA A 689 2.21 -21.16 23.77
CA ALA A 689 3.13 -20.85 22.67
C ALA A 689 4.39 -20.12 23.14
N PHE A 690 4.25 -19.23 24.13
CA PHE A 690 5.29 -18.34 24.62
C PHE A 690 5.47 -18.48 26.14
N PRO A 691 5.93 -19.64 26.64
CA PRO A 691 5.99 -19.91 28.08
C PRO A 691 6.94 -18.98 28.85
N ASP A 692 7.98 -18.44 28.19
CA ASP A 692 8.99 -17.59 28.82
C ASP A 692 8.50 -16.16 29.10
N VAL A 693 7.57 -15.65 28.28
CA VAL A 693 7.02 -14.28 28.39
C VAL A 693 5.54 -14.26 28.78
N GLY A 694 4.82 -15.36 28.55
CA GLY A 694 3.38 -15.48 28.71
C GLY A 694 2.91 -15.37 30.15
N LYS A 695 2.55 -14.16 30.55
CA LYS A 695 1.84 -13.89 31.80
C LYS A 695 0.38 -13.59 31.48
N GLY A 696 -0.56 -14.09 32.30
CA GLY A 696 -2.02 -13.91 32.07
C GLY A 696 -2.51 -12.44 32.06
N THR A 697 -1.58 -11.52 32.31
CA THR A 697 -1.75 -10.07 32.37
C THR A 697 -0.87 -9.32 31.36
N ALA A 698 -0.17 -10.02 30.45
CA ALA A 698 0.65 -9.37 29.43
C ALA A 698 -0.21 -8.87 28.26
N ASP A 699 0.10 -7.67 27.79
CA ASP A 699 -0.48 -7.10 26.57
C ASP A 699 0.03 -7.83 25.32
N LEU A 700 -0.71 -7.74 24.22
CA LEU A 700 -0.44 -8.54 23.02
C LEU A 700 0.95 -8.27 22.42
N TYR A 701 1.44 -7.03 22.47
CA TYR A 701 2.75 -6.66 21.93
C TYR A 701 3.93 -7.40 22.58
N VAL A 702 3.77 -7.89 23.82
CA VAL A 702 4.83 -8.64 24.55
C VAL A 702 5.15 -9.97 23.86
N TYR A 703 4.20 -10.51 23.10
CA TYR A 703 4.38 -11.76 22.37
C TYR A 703 4.97 -11.53 20.97
N CYS A 704 5.03 -10.28 20.51
CA CYS A 704 5.57 -9.88 19.21
C CYS A 704 7.07 -9.49 19.28
N ILE A 705 7.63 -9.36 20.48
CA ILE A 705 9.03 -8.99 20.78
C ILE A 705 9.73 -10.22 21.34
#